data_AF-F0EH39-F1
#
_entry.id   AF-F0EH39-F1
#
_cell.length_a   1.000
_cell.length_b   1.000
_cell.length_c   1.000
_cell.angle_alpha   90.00
_cell.angle_beta   90.00
_cell.angle_gamma   90.00
#
_symmetry.space_group_name_H-M   'P 1'
#
loop_
_entity.id
_entity.type
_entity.pdbx_description
1 polymer ?
#
loop_
_entity_poly.entity_id
_entity_poly.type
_entity_poly.pdbx_seq_one_letter_code
_entity_poly.pdbx_strand_id
1 'polypeptide(L)'
;MIQKMTKIRLGENVNINNYNFTGFDLVISLFLIVIVYPKIELTFRLLMIQTKPSRRLLHFFDSLLSERNLPWISTITFLFCYFLFFIVQQKEIIEFIKYDQASFDLVGIYGFVIGILSMYGIYIGFLQFIVGDSDKVRHLGRSKIKYLVDNSVWYQITQTKPFLVVLFLTIVSPVFIVNMSGEMKNSFIYAWQASIMILLLIYIFLIGISLQILRILFLIKGKTDSGLESIIENSVSGEYYRLFEKMYRSKFTYEDEDTFFNSLKFDISRVDDQSLGFFLTKVFKEISKEVGSEYGEFNSVRSEKRSYGEYKKYLYDDYKKIIVRKWELLSTVKNRIDWNNFSSLINMDLHTMKHLIAKTPKAYEKDNNNLRNLVGNKVDNIHEYLFDRLLEKVMLDSCEMKNLYDDIEDSTREIAIKENTNMAPDLLEYYIKFEQYKWKKIAEYYLDSESLFKLPEFYSDSNEGWYSKSVFDFLVNHYGDLREPISENRKLMDLVFSMNKKYRVAYYLYQIFYPDSGWTKNIIFFQEKLKDIFYFKLDDEGKDLYSSAAAVVDKTHINHRITFKILMTIFNDRSKSISSMSYFDQFKYCRTTPLKIFLTQENLYYDSRYSIRINLPDPSVEDDVKRVEELCVDFLRSIDEIPEIANCEGLSYTMEYLLENNDLSIERLINNLGIVSLLYYRFILERKKGIQTNSLFLDAVTHRKGEEISYFFWRESTFTFFALEMIDKRYEKCFNNKQFLADFKSAGIYLLDRLDMTLDEYIEGIYETLKEAPYGKVGKASLRQIHSNLEKLLFE
;
A
#
# COMPACT_ATOMS: atom_id res chain seq x y z
N MET A 1 0.85 -64.12 -1.65
CA MET A 1 1.54 -65.40 -1.95
C MET A 1 2.57 -65.70 -0.84
N ILE A 2 2.12 -65.64 0.41
CA ILE A 2 2.91 -65.88 1.64
C ILE A 2 2.08 -66.91 2.42
N GLN A 3 2.13 -68.17 1.99
CA GLN A 3 1.58 -69.32 2.72
C GLN A 3 1.93 -70.67 2.05
N LYS A 4 3.14 -70.79 1.51
CA LYS A 4 3.64 -72.09 1.05
C LYS A 4 5.13 -72.19 1.35
N MET A 5 5.46 -73.24 2.09
CA MET A 5 6.80 -73.81 2.30
C MET A 5 7.56 -73.41 3.58
N THR A 6 6.91 -73.60 4.72
CA THR A 6 7.57 -74.21 5.89
C THR A 6 7.19 -75.70 5.94
N LYS A 7 8.11 -76.60 5.55
CA LYS A 7 8.37 -77.89 6.25
C LYS A 7 9.43 -78.77 5.54
N ILE A 8 10.42 -79.17 6.35
CA ILE A 8 11.21 -80.41 6.30
C ILE A 8 12.48 -80.41 5.42
N ARG A 9 13.64 -80.22 6.05
CA ARG A 9 14.60 -81.31 6.29
C ARG A 9 15.55 -80.96 7.44
N LEU A 10 15.60 -81.89 8.40
CA LEU A 10 16.58 -81.99 9.48
C LEU A 10 17.98 -82.25 8.93
N GLY A 11 18.98 -81.81 9.71
CA GLY A 11 20.28 -82.47 9.77
C GLY A 11 21.45 -81.53 9.58
N GLU A 12 21.92 -80.92 10.67
CA GLU A 12 23.29 -81.05 11.16
C GLU A 12 23.50 -80.14 12.38
N ASN A 13 23.83 -80.76 13.51
CA ASN A 13 24.26 -80.09 14.72
C ASN A 13 25.62 -79.41 14.47
N VAL A 14 25.59 -78.11 14.15
CA VAL A 14 26.76 -77.26 14.37
C VAL A 14 26.64 -76.69 15.77
N ASN A 15 27.47 -77.24 16.64
CA ASN A 15 27.68 -76.81 18.02
C ASN A 15 28.31 -75.40 17.99
N ILE A 16 27.48 -74.35 18.01
CA ILE A 16 27.95 -72.98 18.24
C ILE A 16 28.04 -72.79 19.74
N ASN A 17 29.26 -72.98 20.25
CA ASN A 17 29.68 -72.57 21.57
C ASN A 17 29.16 -71.17 21.90
N ASN A 18 28.64 -71.03 23.12
CA ASN A 18 28.32 -69.78 23.80
C ASN A 18 29.38 -68.69 23.50
N TYR A 19 29.06 -67.74 22.63
CA TYR A 19 29.61 -66.41 22.74
C TYR A 19 28.93 -65.76 23.95
N ASN A 20 29.56 -65.87 25.12
CA ASN A 20 29.22 -65.02 26.25
C ASN A 20 29.61 -63.59 25.86
N PHE A 21 28.66 -62.83 25.32
CA PHE A 21 28.77 -61.38 25.20
C PHE A 21 28.99 -60.85 26.61
N THR A 22 30.23 -60.50 26.94
CA THR A 22 30.54 -59.99 28.28
C THR A 22 29.91 -58.61 28.41
N GLY A 23 29.49 -58.22 29.61
CA GLY A 23 29.02 -56.84 29.84
C GLY A 23 30.05 -55.79 29.37
N PHE A 24 31.32 -56.17 29.25
CA PHE A 24 32.42 -55.40 28.70
C PHE A 24 32.26 -55.10 27.19
N ASP A 25 31.84 -56.06 26.37
CA ASP A 25 31.61 -55.85 24.93
C ASP A 25 30.43 -54.91 24.67
N LEU A 26 29.39 -54.99 25.51
CA LEU A 26 28.24 -54.10 25.50
C LEU A 26 28.63 -52.67 25.92
N VAL A 27 29.49 -52.53 26.93
CA VAL A 27 29.99 -51.25 27.41
C VAL A 27 30.94 -50.61 26.40
N ILE A 28 31.85 -51.37 25.78
CA ILE A 28 32.72 -50.89 24.70
C ILE A 28 31.89 -50.50 23.46
N SER A 29 30.86 -51.27 23.13
CA SER A 29 29.95 -50.93 22.03
C SER A 29 29.15 -49.66 22.34
N LEU A 30 28.62 -49.50 23.56
CA LEU A 30 27.95 -48.27 23.99
C LEU A 30 28.91 -47.08 24.00
N PHE A 31 30.14 -47.30 24.43
CA PHE A 31 31.20 -46.30 24.48
C PHE A 31 31.62 -45.85 23.07
N LEU A 32 31.84 -46.79 22.15
CA LEU A 32 32.09 -46.51 20.73
C LEU A 32 30.90 -45.82 20.09
N ILE A 33 29.66 -46.20 20.42
CA ILE A 33 28.46 -45.51 19.95
C ILE A 33 28.47 -44.06 20.45
N VAL A 34 28.67 -43.80 21.75
CA VAL A 34 28.70 -42.44 22.33
C VAL A 34 29.85 -41.59 21.75
N ILE A 35 31.00 -42.19 21.43
CA ILE A 35 32.16 -41.52 20.84
C ILE A 35 32.00 -41.22 19.35
N VAL A 36 31.47 -42.19 18.60
CA VAL A 36 31.34 -42.08 17.14
C VAL A 36 30.08 -41.30 16.78
N TYR A 37 29.09 -41.23 17.66
CA TYR A 37 27.82 -40.54 17.48
C TYR A 37 27.94 -39.04 17.11
N PRO A 38 28.78 -38.20 17.76
CA PRO A 38 28.98 -36.80 17.35
C PRO A 38 29.61 -36.67 15.95
N LYS A 39 30.49 -37.61 15.57
CA LYS A 39 31.10 -37.67 14.24
C LYS A 39 30.12 -38.16 13.18
N ILE A 40 29.28 -39.15 13.52
CA ILE A 40 28.19 -39.61 12.67
C ILE A 40 27.24 -38.46 12.45
N GLU A 41 26.80 -37.73 13.47
CA GLU A 41 25.86 -36.62 13.31
C GLU A 41 26.36 -35.55 12.34
N LEU A 42 27.63 -35.14 12.43
CA LEU A 42 28.16 -34.11 11.54
C LEU A 42 28.35 -34.61 10.10
N THR A 43 28.76 -35.87 9.93
CA THR A 43 28.89 -36.51 8.61
C THR A 43 27.52 -36.86 8.01
N PHE A 44 26.54 -37.18 8.86
CA PHE A 44 25.14 -37.47 8.54
C PHE A 44 24.39 -36.17 8.21
N ARG A 45 24.66 -35.06 8.90
CA ARG A 45 24.20 -33.70 8.52
C ARG A 45 24.75 -33.29 7.14
N LEU A 46 25.98 -33.68 6.80
CA LEU A 46 26.57 -33.44 5.47
C LEU A 46 26.07 -34.41 4.37
N LEU A 47 25.79 -35.67 4.70
CA LEU A 47 25.22 -36.68 3.77
C LEU A 47 23.72 -36.50 3.53
N MET A 48 22.96 -36.03 4.53
CA MET A 48 21.52 -35.75 4.46
C MET A 48 21.18 -34.54 3.58
N ILE A 49 22.19 -33.77 3.14
CA ILE A 49 22.06 -32.77 2.08
C ILE A 49 21.64 -33.42 0.74
N GLN A 50 21.73 -34.75 0.61
CA GLN A 50 21.39 -35.47 -0.63
C GLN A 50 20.10 -36.30 -0.61
N THR A 51 19.44 -36.56 0.53
CA THR A 51 18.21 -37.40 0.53
C THR A 51 17.10 -36.90 1.46
N LYS A 52 15.85 -36.94 0.95
CA LYS A 52 14.64 -36.30 1.51
C LYS A 52 13.95 -36.96 2.75
N PRO A 53 14.25 -38.18 3.26
CA PRO A 53 13.42 -38.75 4.33
C PRO A 53 14.13 -38.87 5.69
N SER A 54 14.22 -37.81 6.51
CA SER A 54 14.45 -37.97 7.98
C SER A 54 14.04 -36.80 8.89
N ARG A 55 13.03 -35.99 8.53
CA ARG A 55 12.65 -34.77 9.29
C ARG A 55 12.33 -34.98 10.78
N ARG A 56 11.74 -36.11 11.19
CA ARG A 56 11.38 -36.37 12.61
C ARG A 56 12.57 -36.73 13.49
N LEU A 57 13.50 -37.54 12.99
CA LEU A 57 14.75 -37.83 13.72
C LEU A 57 15.63 -36.58 13.79
N LEU A 58 15.70 -35.81 12.71
CA LEU A 58 16.44 -34.54 12.68
C LEU A 58 15.90 -33.56 13.71
N HIS A 59 14.57 -33.37 13.80
CA HIS A 59 13.95 -32.48 14.78
C HIS A 59 14.18 -32.95 16.23
N PHE A 60 14.15 -34.26 16.48
CA PHE A 60 14.47 -34.81 17.80
C PHE A 60 15.93 -34.53 18.18
N PHE A 61 16.88 -34.76 17.25
CA PHE A 61 18.30 -34.49 17.47
C PHE A 61 18.61 -32.99 17.58
N ASP A 62 18.00 -32.14 16.74
CA ASP A 62 18.13 -30.68 16.78
C ASP A 62 17.49 -30.06 18.03
N SER A 63 16.45 -30.70 18.58
CA SER A 63 15.88 -30.32 19.88
C SER A 63 16.79 -30.73 21.03
N LEU A 64 17.37 -31.93 20.96
CA LEU A 64 18.26 -32.47 21.99
C LEU A 64 19.56 -31.66 22.04
N LEU A 65 20.25 -31.48 20.91
CA LEU A 65 21.51 -30.75 20.79
C LEU A 65 21.35 -29.26 20.49
N SER A 66 20.20 -28.67 20.84
CA SER A 66 20.00 -27.23 20.74
C SER A 66 21.02 -26.48 21.60
N GLU A 67 21.41 -25.26 21.18
CA GLU A 67 22.35 -24.39 21.91
C GLU A 67 22.05 -24.29 23.42
N ARG A 68 20.77 -24.35 23.80
CA ARG A 68 20.31 -24.29 25.19
C ARG A 68 20.56 -25.57 25.99
N ASN A 69 20.38 -26.73 25.38
CA ASN A 69 20.47 -28.03 26.07
C ASN A 69 21.88 -28.63 26.00
N LEU A 70 22.70 -28.15 25.05
CA LEU A 70 24.05 -28.62 24.79
C LEU A 70 24.97 -28.62 26.03
N PRO A 71 24.99 -27.59 26.91
CA PRO A 71 25.85 -27.59 28.10
C PRO A 71 25.45 -28.68 29.11
N TRP A 72 24.14 -28.90 29.28
CA TRP A 72 23.62 -29.90 30.20
C TRP A 72 23.91 -31.32 29.70
N ILE A 73 23.67 -31.58 28.41
CA ILE A 73 24.01 -32.86 27.78
C ILE A 73 25.51 -33.12 27.86
N SER A 74 26.33 -32.13 27.56
CA SER A 74 27.80 -32.23 27.65
C SER A 74 28.25 -32.65 29.06
N THR A 75 27.63 -32.07 30.09
CA THR A 75 27.91 -32.43 31.48
C THR A 75 27.54 -33.87 31.78
N ILE A 76 26.36 -34.32 31.34
CA ILE A 76 25.90 -35.70 31.53
C ILE A 76 26.78 -36.68 30.77
N THR A 77 27.10 -36.41 29.51
CA THR A 77 27.97 -37.24 28.68
C THR A 77 29.35 -37.37 29.31
N PHE A 78 29.93 -36.27 29.81
CA PHE A 78 31.22 -36.30 30.50
C PHE A 78 31.19 -37.20 31.75
N LEU A 79 30.21 -36.99 32.64
CA LEU A 79 30.07 -37.78 33.86
C LEU A 79 29.80 -39.26 33.55
N PHE A 80 28.92 -39.53 32.59
CA PHE A 80 28.61 -40.88 32.16
C PHE A 80 29.85 -41.61 31.64
N CYS A 81 30.60 -40.99 30.72
CA CYS A 81 31.84 -41.56 30.20
C CYS A 81 32.89 -41.76 31.30
N TYR A 82 33.02 -40.81 32.23
CA TYR A 82 33.97 -40.91 33.35
C TYR A 82 33.66 -42.12 34.25
N PHE A 83 32.41 -42.24 34.70
CA PHE A 83 31.99 -43.35 35.56
C PHE A 83 32.03 -44.68 34.82
N LEU A 84 31.70 -44.70 33.53
CA LEU A 84 31.80 -45.89 32.70
C LEU A 84 33.26 -46.40 32.66
N PHE A 85 34.23 -45.52 32.41
CA PHE A 85 35.64 -45.88 32.44
C PHE A 85 36.08 -46.40 33.81
N PHE A 86 35.67 -45.73 34.88
CA PHE A 86 35.99 -46.14 36.24
C PHE A 86 35.45 -47.53 36.58
N ILE A 87 34.17 -47.80 36.26
CA ILE A 87 33.52 -49.10 36.52
C ILE A 87 34.19 -50.21 35.72
N VAL A 88 34.53 -49.93 34.45
CA VAL A 88 35.22 -50.89 33.59
C VAL A 88 36.59 -51.26 34.14
N GLN A 89 37.38 -50.26 34.58
CA GLN A 89 38.69 -50.48 35.17
C GLN A 89 38.62 -51.30 36.46
N GLN A 90 37.64 -51.00 37.34
CA GLN A 90 37.40 -51.74 38.57
C GLN A 90 37.00 -53.19 38.33
N LYS A 91 36.09 -53.45 37.38
CA LYS A 91 35.50 -54.78 37.17
C LYS A 91 36.44 -55.74 36.46
N GLU A 92 37.21 -55.24 35.50
CA GLU A 92 38.12 -56.05 34.69
C GLU A 92 39.57 -55.99 35.19
N ILE A 93 39.84 -55.24 36.27
CA ILE A 93 41.18 -55.06 36.86
C ILE A 93 42.19 -54.59 35.79
N ILE A 94 41.75 -53.68 34.92
CA ILE A 94 42.59 -53.15 33.84
C ILE A 94 43.37 -51.95 34.38
N GLU A 95 44.64 -52.18 34.70
CA GLU A 95 45.59 -51.11 35.00
C GLU A 95 46.31 -50.68 33.72
N PHE A 96 46.02 -49.46 33.25
CA PHE A 96 46.63 -48.91 32.04
C PHE A 96 48.10 -48.52 32.26
N ILE A 97 48.47 -48.24 33.51
CA ILE A 97 49.83 -48.02 33.97
C ILE A 97 50.09 -49.11 35.02
N LYS A 98 51.00 -50.05 34.73
CA LYS A 98 51.36 -51.13 35.66
C LYS A 98 52.17 -50.58 36.83
N TYR A 99 51.76 -50.93 38.04
CA TYR A 99 52.43 -50.51 39.28
C TYR A 99 53.33 -51.62 39.79
N ASP A 100 54.64 -51.52 39.60
CA ASP A 100 55.57 -52.40 40.30
C ASP A 100 55.86 -51.82 41.69
N GLN A 101 55.71 -52.63 42.74
CA GLN A 101 55.48 -52.21 44.13
C GLN A 101 56.66 -51.47 44.81
N ALA A 102 57.79 -51.27 44.14
CA ALA A 102 59.02 -50.79 44.77
C ALA A 102 59.28 -49.27 44.68
N SER A 103 58.66 -48.50 43.77
CA SER A 103 58.83 -47.03 43.78
C SER A 103 57.77 -46.30 42.94
N PHE A 104 56.86 -45.58 43.59
CA PHE A 104 55.99 -44.60 42.91
C PHE A 104 56.85 -43.38 42.53
N ASP A 105 57.41 -43.37 41.32
CA ASP A 105 58.20 -42.23 40.83
C ASP A 105 57.29 -41.04 40.52
N LEU A 106 57.11 -40.18 41.52
CA LEU A 106 56.36 -38.94 41.39
C LEU A 106 56.90 -38.06 40.27
N VAL A 107 58.21 -38.08 39.99
CA VAL A 107 58.82 -37.24 38.96
C VAL A 107 58.36 -37.67 37.57
N GLY A 108 58.42 -38.97 37.27
CA GLY A 108 57.92 -39.52 36.00
C GLY A 108 56.42 -39.31 35.81
N ILE A 109 55.62 -39.51 36.86
CA ILE A 109 54.16 -39.31 36.81
C ILE A 109 53.80 -37.84 36.57
N TYR A 110 54.46 -36.92 37.27
CA TYR A 110 54.22 -35.49 37.06
C TYR A 110 54.72 -35.03 35.69
N GLY A 111 55.81 -35.60 35.16
CA GLY A 111 56.22 -35.37 33.77
C GLY A 111 55.12 -35.73 32.76
N PHE A 112 54.45 -36.87 32.98
CA PHE A 112 53.32 -37.29 32.15
C PHE A 112 52.09 -36.39 32.31
N VAL A 113 51.71 -36.03 33.55
CA VAL A 113 50.59 -35.12 33.84
C VAL A 113 50.84 -33.72 33.23
N ILE A 114 52.07 -33.20 33.31
CA ILE A 114 52.47 -31.94 32.67
C ILE A 114 52.32 -32.03 31.15
N GLY A 115 52.69 -33.16 30.53
CA GLY A 115 52.46 -33.39 29.10
C GLY A 115 50.98 -33.31 28.71
N ILE A 116 50.09 -33.92 29.51
CA ILE A 116 48.64 -33.87 29.31
C ILE A 116 48.11 -32.43 29.45
N LEU A 117 48.54 -31.70 30.48
CA LEU A 117 48.14 -30.30 30.68
C LEU A 117 48.67 -29.38 29.60
N SER A 118 49.87 -29.64 29.07
CA SER A 118 50.45 -28.88 27.96
C SER A 118 49.58 -29.00 26.70
N MET A 119 49.01 -30.17 26.43
CA MET A 119 48.05 -30.34 25.32
C MET A 119 46.79 -29.51 25.50
N TYR A 120 46.28 -29.38 26.73
CA TYR A 120 45.17 -28.48 27.02
C TYR A 120 45.53 -27.00 26.81
N GLY A 121 46.73 -26.60 27.25
CA GLY A 121 47.25 -25.25 27.04
C GLY A 121 47.32 -24.88 25.56
N ILE A 122 47.79 -25.80 24.71
CA ILE A 122 47.81 -25.63 23.25
C ILE A 122 46.39 -25.41 22.69
N TYR A 123 45.43 -26.21 23.13
CA TYR A 123 44.03 -26.06 22.72
C TYR A 123 43.43 -24.71 23.14
N ILE A 124 43.69 -24.25 24.38
CA ILE A 124 43.23 -22.94 24.84
C ILE A 124 43.88 -21.81 24.02
N GLY A 125 45.17 -21.90 23.70
CA GLY A 125 45.84 -20.95 22.82
C GLY A 125 45.22 -20.90 21.43
N PHE A 126 44.83 -22.05 20.87
CA PHE A 126 44.11 -22.14 19.61
C PHE A 126 42.71 -21.49 19.67
N LEU A 127 41.95 -21.73 20.74
CA LEU A 127 40.67 -21.04 20.96
C LEU A 127 40.83 -19.53 21.06
N GLN A 128 41.85 -19.04 21.77
CA GLN A 128 42.13 -17.60 21.87
C GLN A 128 42.44 -16.97 20.51
N PHE A 129 43.23 -17.66 19.68
CA PHE A 129 43.49 -17.25 18.29
C PHE A 129 42.20 -17.14 17.47
N ILE A 130 41.34 -18.15 17.57
CA ILE A 130 40.04 -18.20 16.87
C ILE A 130 39.10 -17.07 17.32
N VAL A 131 38.97 -16.87 18.64
CA VAL A 131 38.09 -15.84 19.21
C VAL A 131 38.54 -14.44 18.78
N GLY A 132 39.86 -14.21 18.68
CA GLY A 132 40.42 -12.94 18.19
C GLY A 132 40.05 -12.57 16.75
N ASP A 133 39.82 -13.56 15.88
CA ASP A 133 39.36 -13.33 14.49
C ASP A 133 37.84 -13.51 14.30
N SER A 134 37.12 -13.93 15.35
CA SER A 134 35.71 -14.32 15.27
C SER A 134 34.76 -13.17 14.93
N ASP A 135 35.09 -11.93 15.31
CA ASP A 135 34.21 -10.78 15.09
C ASP A 135 34.21 -10.24 13.66
N LYS A 136 35.23 -10.60 12.86
CA LYS A 136 35.38 -10.12 11.47
C LYS A 136 34.52 -10.88 10.47
N VAL A 137 34.07 -12.09 10.82
CA VAL A 137 33.35 -12.99 9.91
C VAL A 137 31.97 -13.28 10.48
N ARG A 138 30.96 -12.53 10.00
CA ARG A 138 29.58 -12.65 10.44
C ARG A 138 28.65 -13.07 9.31
N HIS A 139 27.56 -13.74 9.67
CA HIS A 139 26.40 -14.02 8.82
C HIS A 139 25.15 -13.75 9.65
N LEU A 140 24.22 -12.94 9.15
CA LEU A 140 22.99 -12.57 9.86
C LEU A 140 23.23 -12.10 11.31
N GLY A 141 24.28 -11.28 11.51
CA GLY A 141 24.64 -10.75 12.83
C GLY A 141 25.26 -11.77 13.80
N ARG A 142 25.42 -13.04 13.40
CA ARG A 142 26.08 -14.10 14.18
C ARG A 142 27.51 -14.32 13.67
N SER A 143 28.47 -14.47 14.59
CA SER A 143 29.84 -14.83 14.21
C SER A 143 29.90 -16.29 13.76
N LYS A 144 30.35 -16.51 12.51
CA LYS A 144 30.43 -17.86 11.90
C LYS A 144 31.33 -18.78 12.73
N ILE A 145 32.44 -18.23 13.20
CA ILE A 145 33.46 -18.95 13.96
C ILE A 145 32.96 -19.26 15.38
N LYS A 146 32.38 -18.27 16.06
CA LYS A 146 31.84 -18.46 17.40
C LYS A 146 30.72 -19.49 17.39
N TYR A 147 29.84 -19.45 16.38
CA TYR A 147 28.76 -20.42 16.20
C TYR A 147 29.26 -21.87 16.09
N LEU A 148 30.39 -22.11 15.40
CA LEU A 148 30.99 -23.45 15.29
C LEU A 148 31.57 -23.95 16.61
N VAL A 149 32.21 -23.06 17.37
CA VAL A 149 32.82 -23.39 18.66
C VAL A 149 31.73 -23.65 19.70
N ASP A 150 30.75 -22.76 19.81
CA ASP A 150 29.68 -22.85 20.81
C ASP A 150 28.78 -24.06 20.59
N ASN A 151 28.61 -24.54 19.35
CA ASN A 151 27.84 -25.74 19.02
C ASN A 151 28.64 -27.06 19.11
N SER A 152 29.89 -27.03 19.58
CA SER A 152 30.68 -28.25 19.77
C SER A 152 30.49 -28.85 21.17
N VAL A 153 30.00 -30.09 21.23
CA VAL A 153 29.85 -30.85 22.49
C VAL A 153 31.18 -30.91 23.26
N TRP A 154 32.29 -31.19 22.57
CA TRP A 154 33.60 -31.32 23.23
C TRP A 154 34.11 -29.99 23.77
N TYR A 155 33.85 -28.88 23.08
CA TYR A 155 34.14 -27.55 23.62
C TYR A 155 33.29 -27.29 24.86
N GLN A 156 31.98 -27.55 24.81
CA GLN A 156 31.09 -27.39 25.96
C GLN A 156 31.52 -28.26 27.16
N ILE A 157 31.97 -29.50 26.94
CA ILE A 157 32.55 -30.37 27.98
C ILE A 157 33.70 -29.66 28.71
N THR A 158 34.61 -29.02 27.98
CA THR A 158 35.76 -28.31 28.60
C THR A 158 35.35 -27.11 29.45
N GLN A 159 34.16 -26.54 29.21
CA GLN A 159 33.60 -25.43 29.99
C GLN A 159 32.82 -25.89 31.23
N THR A 160 32.59 -27.20 31.40
CA THR A 160 31.82 -27.72 32.53
C THR A 160 32.62 -27.74 33.83
N LYS A 161 31.95 -27.50 34.97
CA LYS A 161 32.58 -27.60 36.30
C LYS A 161 33.18 -28.99 36.59
N PRO A 162 32.52 -30.13 36.26
CA PRO A 162 33.09 -31.45 36.49
C PRO A 162 34.39 -31.70 35.72
N PHE A 163 34.51 -31.20 34.48
CA PHE A 163 35.74 -31.29 33.72
C PHE A 163 36.90 -30.58 34.43
N LEU A 164 36.68 -29.35 34.90
CA LEU A 164 37.69 -28.58 35.65
C LEU A 164 38.10 -29.28 36.95
N VAL A 165 37.14 -29.91 37.64
CA VAL A 165 37.41 -30.72 38.83
C VAL A 165 38.27 -31.94 38.50
N VAL A 166 37.96 -32.68 37.44
CA VAL A 166 38.77 -33.84 37.00
C VAL A 166 40.16 -33.41 36.57
N LEU A 167 40.30 -32.28 35.88
CA LEU A 167 41.59 -31.70 35.51
C LEU A 167 42.44 -31.40 36.77
N PHE A 168 41.83 -30.77 37.78
CA PHE A 168 42.48 -30.52 39.07
C PHE A 168 42.84 -31.81 39.82
N LEU A 169 41.92 -32.79 39.87
CA LEU A 169 42.14 -34.08 40.51
C LEU A 169 43.28 -34.86 39.84
N THR A 170 43.51 -34.69 38.54
CA THR A 170 44.61 -35.35 37.82
C THR A 170 45.99 -34.92 38.36
N ILE A 171 46.10 -33.67 38.83
CA ILE A 171 47.33 -33.10 39.42
C ILE A 171 47.51 -33.56 40.87
N VAL A 172 46.42 -33.60 41.63
CA VAL A 172 46.46 -33.77 43.09
C VAL A 172 46.42 -35.25 43.51
N SER A 173 45.74 -36.11 42.75
CA SER A 173 45.56 -37.53 43.10
C SER A 173 46.87 -38.31 43.26
N PRO A 174 47.94 -38.12 42.46
CA PRO A 174 49.20 -38.84 42.64
C PRO A 174 49.79 -38.70 44.05
N VAL A 175 49.72 -37.51 44.66
CA VAL A 175 50.21 -37.24 46.02
C VAL A 175 49.40 -38.00 47.07
N PHE A 176 48.09 -38.07 46.90
CA PHE A 176 47.22 -38.84 47.81
C PHE A 176 47.43 -40.35 47.67
N ILE A 177 47.64 -40.85 46.45
CA ILE A 177 47.84 -42.29 46.18
C ILE A 177 49.10 -42.82 46.87
N VAL A 178 50.19 -42.02 46.93
CA VAL A 178 51.44 -42.41 47.61
C VAL A 178 51.23 -42.62 49.11
N ASN A 179 50.37 -41.81 49.72
CA ASN A 179 50.16 -41.79 51.18
C ASN A 179 49.04 -42.75 51.65
N MET A 180 48.43 -43.53 50.74
CA MET A 180 47.36 -44.47 51.06
C MET A 180 47.79 -45.95 50.94
N SER A 181 47.11 -46.82 51.70
CA SER A 181 47.30 -48.28 51.70
C SER A 181 45.96 -49.03 51.66
N GLY A 182 45.98 -50.27 51.18
CA GLY A 182 44.80 -51.16 51.15
C GLY A 182 43.88 -50.98 49.93
N GLU A 183 42.67 -51.53 49.97
CA GLU A 183 41.69 -51.51 48.86
C GLU A 183 41.31 -50.09 48.38
N MET A 184 41.35 -49.12 49.30
CA MET A 184 41.14 -47.70 48.97
C MET A 184 42.20 -47.17 48.01
N LYS A 185 43.46 -47.61 48.13
CA LYS A 185 44.56 -47.22 47.22
C LYS A 185 44.25 -47.64 45.78
N ASN A 186 43.78 -48.88 45.60
CA ASN A 186 43.46 -49.43 44.28
C ASN A 186 42.27 -48.67 43.65
N SER A 187 41.24 -48.36 44.43
CA SER A 187 40.11 -47.57 43.95
C SER A 187 40.50 -46.15 43.52
N PHE A 188 41.37 -45.48 44.28
CA PHE A 188 41.89 -44.15 43.91
C PHE A 188 42.79 -44.20 42.67
N ILE A 189 43.58 -45.26 42.52
CA ILE A 189 44.38 -45.54 41.32
C ILE A 189 43.49 -45.65 40.07
N TYR A 190 42.41 -46.45 40.14
CA TYR A 190 41.46 -46.55 39.02
C TYR A 190 40.77 -45.22 38.74
N ALA A 191 40.33 -44.48 39.77
CA ALA A 191 39.72 -43.16 39.57
C ALA A 191 40.66 -42.15 38.89
N TRP A 192 41.95 -42.16 39.25
CA TRP A 192 42.96 -41.31 38.64
C TRP A 192 43.30 -41.75 37.21
N GLN A 193 43.44 -43.05 36.95
CA GLN A 193 43.65 -43.55 35.59
C GLN A 193 42.44 -43.28 34.67
N ALA A 194 41.22 -43.42 35.15
CA ALA A 194 40.01 -43.02 34.42
C ALA A 194 40.02 -41.53 34.08
N SER A 195 40.50 -40.68 35.00
CA SER A 195 40.67 -39.23 34.78
C SER A 195 41.65 -38.94 33.63
N ILE A 196 42.80 -39.61 33.62
CA ILE A 196 43.79 -39.49 32.55
C ILE A 196 43.23 -39.96 31.21
N MET A 197 42.55 -41.11 31.19
CA MET A 197 42.02 -41.69 29.96
C MET A 197 40.94 -40.82 29.33
N ILE A 198 40.02 -40.27 30.13
CA ILE A 198 38.98 -39.39 29.59
C ILE A 198 39.56 -38.06 29.09
N LEU A 199 40.60 -37.53 29.75
CA LEU A 199 41.27 -36.31 29.30
C LEU A 199 41.98 -36.52 27.96
N LEU A 200 42.76 -37.60 27.81
CA LEU A 200 43.42 -37.94 26.55
C LEU A 200 42.41 -38.10 25.41
N LEU A 201 41.28 -38.76 25.68
CA LEU A 201 40.21 -38.92 24.70
C LEU A 201 39.61 -37.58 24.28
N ILE A 202 39.27 -36.72 25.24
CA ILE A 202 38.77 -35.37 24.96
C ILE A 202 39.77 -34.60 24.09
N TYR A 203 41.08 -34.64 24.39
CA TYR A 203 42.08 -33.92 23.59
C TYR A 203 42.17 -34.40 22.14
N ILE A 204 42.06 -35.70 21.88
CA ILE A 204 42.00 -36.23 20.50
C ILE A 204 40.82 -35.60 19.74
N PHE A 205 39.66 -35.49 20.38
CA PHE A 205 38.49 -34.85 19.77
C PHE A 205 38.64 -33.35 19.60
N LEU A 206 39.23 -32.66 20.58
CA LEU A 206 39.51 -31.23 20.49
C LEU A 206 40.47 -30.89 19.35
N ILE A 207 41.50 -31.71 19.12
CA ILE A 207 42.40 -31.56 17.96
C ILE A 207 41.62 -31.78 16.66
N GLY A 208 40.76 -32.80 16.61
CA GLY A 208 39.89 -33.05 15.45
C GLY A 208 38.99 -31.86 15.11
N ILE A 209 38.37 -31.23 16.12
CA ILE A 209 37.58 -30.00 15.97
C ILE A 209 38.46 -28.85 15.52
N SER A 210 39.65 -28.71 16.08
CA SER A 210 40.58 -27.64 15.72
C SER A 210 40.94 -27.69 14.23
N LEU A 211 41.23 -28.88 13.71
CA LEU A 211 41.46 -29.09 12.28
C LEU A 211 40.22 -28.81 11.44
N GLN A 212 39.03 -29.18 11.92
CA GLN A 212 37.78 -28.90 11.23
C GLN A 212 37.48 -27.40 11.15
N ILE A 213 37.67 -26.65 12.24
CA ILE A 213 37.50 -25.19 12.26
C ILE A 213 38.50 -24.53 11.31
N LEU A 214 39.76 -24.99 11.31
CA LEU A 214 40.77 -24.50 10.38
C LEU A 214 40.36 -24.71 8.91
N ARG A 215 39.81 -25.89 8.58
CA ARG A 215 39.28 -26.18 7.24
C ARG A 215 38.12 -25.24 6.87
N ILE A 216 37.20 -25.00 7.78
CA ILE A 216 36.06 -24.08 7.54
C ILE A 216 36.56 -22.64 7.42
N LEU A 217 37.57 -22.22 8.18
CA LEU A 217 38.19 -20.91 8.05
C LEU A 217 38.80 -20.69 6.65
N PHE A 218 39.38 -21.73 6.05
CA PHE A 218 39.82 -21.66 4.65
C PHE A 218 38.66 -21.53 3.66
N LEU A 219 37.54 -22.24 3.89
CA LEU A 219 36.33 -22.10 3.07
C LEU A 219 35.73 -20.69 3.16
N ILE A 220 35.70 -20.12 4.37
CA ILE A 220 35.29 -18.73 4.63
C ILE A 220 36.17 -17.76 3.85
N LYS A 221 37.50 -17.90 3.94
CA LYS A 221 38.45 -17.06 3.19
C LYS A 221 38.25 -17.21 1.67
N GLY A 222 37.84 -18.38 1.22
CA GLY A 222 37.49 -18.68 -0.17
C GLY A 222 36.05 -18.36 -0.57
N LYS A 223 35.20 -17.82 0.32
CA LYS A 223 33.75 -17.57 0.10
C LYS A 223 32.94 -18.77 -0.40
N THR A 224 33.30 -19.98 0.05
CA THR A 224 32.65 -21.25 -0.35
C THR A 224 31.94 -21.95 0.81
N ASP A 225 31.64 -21.22 1.88
CA ASP A 225 31.06 -21.72 3.12
C ASP A 225 29.52 -21.67 3.18
N SER A 226 28.84 -21.73 2.04
CA SER A 226 27.37 -21.68 1.93
C SER A 226 26.63 -22.71 2.79
N GLY A 227 27.24 -23.88 3.03
CA GLY A 227 26.70 -24.87 3.95
C GLY A 227 26.62 -24.39 5.41
N LEU A 228 27.63 -23.63 5.87
CA LEU A 228 27.62 -23.05 7.21
C LEU A 228 26.58 -21.94 7.33
N GLU A 229 26.47 -21.10 6.30
CA GLU A 229 25.46 -20.03 6.23
C GLU A 229 24.04 -20.60 6.35
N SER A 230 23.74 -21.69 5.63
CA SER A 230 22.45 -22.40 5.72
C SER A 230 22.16 -22.97 7.12
N ILE A 231 23.18 -23.47 7.82
CA ILE A 231 23.02 -23.95 9.20
C ILE A 231 22.68 -22.79 10.15
N ILE A 232 23.38 -21.66 10.02
CA ILE A 232 23.12 -20.46 10.82
C ILE A 232 21.70 -19.94 10.54
N GLU A 233 21.29 -19.88 9.27
CA GLU A 233 19.93 -19.48 8.87
C GLU A 233 18.84 -20.35 9.52
N ASN A 234 19.01 -21.67 9.50
CA ASN A 234 18.05 -22.60 10.11
C ASN A 234 18.03 -22.46 11.63
N SER A 235 19.17 -22.20 12.26
CA SER A 235 19.25 -21.95 13.71
C SER A 235 18.50 -20.68 14.10
N VAL A 236 18.72 -19.57 13.38
CA VAL A 236 17.99 -18.31 13.59
C VAL A 236 16.49 -18.51 13.41
N SER A 237 16.06 -19.13 12.31
CA SER A 237 14.64 -19.42 12.08
C SER A 237 14.04 -20.28 13.20
N GLY A 238 14.76 -21.32 13.65
CA GLY A 238 14.34 -22.18 14.75
C GLY A 238 14.27 -21.47 16.11
N GLU A 239 15.17 -20.53 16.40
CA GLU A 239 15.16 -19.72 17.62
C GLU A 239 13.88 -18.89 17.71
N TYR A 240 13.58 -18.10 16.68
CA TYR A 240 12.39 -17.24 16.64
C TYR A 240 11.10 -18.04 16.54
N TYR A 241 11.09 -19.18 15.85
CA TYR A 241 9.95 -20.09 15.84
C TYR A 241 9.59 -20.55 17.26
N ARG A 242 10.59 -20.95 18.08
CA ARG A 242 10.36 -21.37 19.47
C ARG A 242 9.90 -20.22 20.36
N LEU A 243 10.43 -19.01 20.16
CA LEU A 243 9.95 -17.83 20.88
C LEU A 243 8.48 -17.54 20.55
N PHE A 244 8.11 -17.64 19.27
CA PHE A 244 6.73 -17.50 18.83
C PHE A 244 5.84 -18.62 19.39
N GLU A 245 6.31 -19.86 19.37
CA GLU A 245 5.59 -21.01 19.93
C GLU A 245 5.33 -20.84 21.43
N LYS A 246 6.33 -20.36 22.19
CA LYS A 246 6.20 -20.05 23.61
C LYS A 246 5.13 -18.98 23.83
N MET A 247 5.20 -17.89 23.07
CA MET A 247 4.24 -16.79 23.09
C MET A 247 2.83 -17.26 22.74
N TYR A 248 2.69 -18.12 21.73
CA TYR A 248 1.43 -18.76 21.40
C TYR A 248 0.94 -19.57 22.58
N ARG A 249 1.72 -20.51 23.12
CA ARG A 249 1.32 -21.40 24.24
C ARG A 249 0.93 -20.61 25.50
N SER A 250 1.56 -19.46 25.76
CA SER A 250 1.26 -18.60 26.91
C SER A 250 0.09 -17.65 26.70
N LYS A 251 -0.57 -17.66 25.52
CA LYS A 251 -1.71 -16.79 25.15
C LYS A 251 -1.30 -15.33 24.92
N PHE A 252 -0.10 -15.11 24.39
CA PHE A 252 0.40 -13.79 24.03
C PHE A 252 0.40 -12.84 25.24
N THR A 253 1.05 -13.27 26.33
CA THR A 253 1.28 -12.37 27.47
C THR A 253 2.19 -11.23 27.03
N TYR A 254 2.01 -10.06 27.65
CA TYR A 254 2.84 -8.88 27.34
C TYR A 254 4.34 -9.17 27.49
N GLU A 255 4.73 -9.92 28.52
CA GLU A 255 6.14 -10.29 28.77
C GLU A 255 6.74 -11.16 27.64
N ASP A 256 5.99 -12.11 27.11
CA ASP A 256 6.48 -12.99 26.04
C ASP A 256 6.56 -12.24 24.70
N GLU A 257 5.59 -11.35 24.42
CA GLU A 257 5.65 -10.46 23.25
C GLU A 257 6.87 -9.54 23.32
N ASP A 258 7.09 -8.88 24.46
CA ASP A 258 8.26 -8.03 24.70
C ASP A 258 9.56 -8.82 24.53
N THR A 259 9.62 -10.05 25.03
CA THR A 259 10.80 -10.90 24.89
C THR A 259 11.11 -11.21 23.41
N PHE A 260 10.09 -11.50 22.61
CA PHE A 260 10.24 -11.74 21.17
C PHE A 260 10.76 -10.49 20.46
N PHE A 261 10.10 -9.35 20.64
CA PHE A 261 10.42 -8.12 19.91
C PHE A 261 11.69 -7.43 20.40
N ASN A 262 12.05 -7.54 21.68
CA ASN A 262 13.33 -7.04 22.20
C ASN A 262 14.51 -7.85 21.67
N SER A 263 14.38 -9.19 21.61
CA SER A 263 15.38 -10.05 20.98
C SER A 263 15.54 -9.72 19.49
N LEU A 264 14.42 -9.55 18.78
CA LEU A 264 14.43 -9.16 17.37
C LEU A 264 15.11 -7.81 17.15
N LYS A 265 14.75 -6.80 17.96
CA LYS A 265 15.35 -5.45 17.90
C LYS A 265 16.86 -5.49 18.15
N PHE A 266 17.30 -6.29 19.12
CA PHE A 266 18.72 -6.48 19.40
C PHE A 266 19.46 -7.13 18.22
N ASP A 267 18.91 -8.19 17.63
CA ASP A 267 19.54 -8.84 16.48
C ASP A 267 19.55 -7.94 15.23
N ILE A 268 18.47 -7.20 14.95
CA ILE A 268 18.40 -6.20 13.86
C ILE A 268 19.54 -5.17 13.96
N SER A 269 19.97 -4.81 15.16
CA SER A 269 21.09 -3.88 15.38
C SER A 269 22.46 -4.46 15.01
N ARG A 270 22.56 -5.79 14.90
CA ARG A 270 23.80 -6.53 14.61
C ARG A 270 23.92 -7.00 13.17
N VAL A 271 22.81 -7.04 12.43
CA VAL A 271 22.80 -7.41 11.01
C VAL A 271 23.16 -6.19 10.15
N ASP A 272 24.01 -6.42 9.15
CA ASP A 272 24.33 -5.44 8.12
C ASP A 272 23.11 -5.14 7.21
N ASP A 273 23.07 -3.94 6.64
CA ASP A 273 21.92 -3.46 5.87
C ASP A 273 21.60 -4.35 4.66
N GLN A 274 22.64 -4.87 3.99
CA GLN A 274 22.48 -5.75 2.82
C GLN A 274 21.80 -7.08 3.16
N SER A 275 22.06 -7.61 4.36
CA SER A 275 21.51 -8.89 4.82
C SER A 275 20.25 -8.76 5.67
N LEU A 276 19.86 -7.54 6.07
CA LEU A 276 18.76 -7.30 7.00
C LEU A 276 17.42 -7.81 6.44
N GLY A 277 17.11 -7.49 5.18
CA GLY A 277 15.88 -7.96 4.54
C GLY A 277 15.79 -9.48 4.51
N PHE A 278 16.87 -10.15 4.13
CA PHE A 278 16.94 -11.60 4.10
C PHE A 278 16.84 -12.24 5.50
N PHE A 279 17.49 -11.64 6.51
CA PHE A 279 17.35 -12.05 7.92
C PHE A 279 15.89 -12.03 8.37
N LEU A 280 15.19 -10.90 8.16
CA LEU A 280 13.79 -10.76 8.55
C LEU A 280 12.89 -11.75 7.82
N THR A 281 13.09 -11.92 6.52
CA THR A 281 12.40 -12.94 5.72
C THR A 281 12.59 -14.33 6.32
N LYS A 282 13.81 -14.69 6.73
CA LYS A 282 14.10 -15.99 7.37
C LYS A 282 13.42 -16.15 8.73
N VAL A 283 13.43 -15.11 9.57
CA VAL A 283 12.80 -15.10 10.90
C VAL A 283 11.30 -15.39 10.80
N PHE A 284 10.60 -14.69 9.89
CA PHE A 284 9.14 -14.79 9.82
C PHE A 284 8.62 -15.93 8.92
N LYS A 285 9.43 -16.45 7.98
CA LYS A 285 8.99 -17.45 7.00
C LYS A 285 8.38 -18.71 7.62
N GLU A 286 9.04 -19.34 8.60
CA GLU A 286 8.50 -20.56 9.21
C GLU A 286 7.29 -20.27 10.09
N ILE A 287 7.29 -19.13 10.81
CA ILE A 287 6.12 -18.69 11.60
C ILE A 287 4.91 -18.49 10.69
N SER A 288 5.04 -17.69 9.63
CA SER A 288 3.94 -17.39 8.70
C SER A 288 3.43 -18.64 7.98
N LYS A 289 4.32 -19.58 7.66
CA LYS A 289 3.97 -20.87 7.05
C LYS A 289 3.18 -21.77 8.00
N GLU A 290 3.58 -21.88 9.26
CA GLU A 290 2.84 -22.68 10.26
C GLU A 290 1.49 -22.04 10.59
N VAL A 291 1.43 -20.72 10.78
CA VAL A 291 0.15 -20.01 11.03
C VAL A 291 -0.77 -20.04 9.81
N GLY A 292 -0.20 -19.95 8.60
CA GLY A 292 -0.90 -19.95 7.32
C GLY A 292 -1.21 -21.33 6.75
N SER A 293 -0.82 -22.41 7.43
CA SER A 293 -1.03 -23.80 6.96
C SER A 293 -2.33 -24.39 7.49
N GLU A 294 -2.98 -25.22 6.67
CA GLU A 294 -4.15 -25.97 7.12
C GLU A 294 -3.79 -26.92 8.26
N TYR A 295 -2.61 -27.53 8.18
CA TYR A 295 -2.07 -28.56 9.08
C TYR A 295 -1.06 -28.01 10.09
N GLY A 296 -0.96 -26.68 10.23
CA GLY A 296 0.03 -26.05 11.09
C GLY A 296 -0.18 -26.33 12.58
N GLU A 297 0.88 -26.25 13.37
CA GLU A 297 0.83 -26.52 14.81
C GLU A 297 -0.08 -25.53 15.56
N PHE A 298 -0.28 -24.33 15.01
CA PHE A 298 -1.07 -23.23 15.60
C PHE A 298 -2.56 -23.27 15.20
N ASN A 299 -3.20 -24.44 15.32
CA ASN A 299 -4.60 -24.63 14.92
C ASN A 299 -5.57 -23.56 15.49
N SER A 300 -6.47 -23.07 14.63
CA SER A 300 -7.04 -21.71 14.63
C SER A 300 -8.13 -21.37 15.67
N VAL A 301 -8.37 -22.17 16.71
CA VAL A 301 -9.33 -21.83 17.78
C VAL A 301 -8.82 -22.34 19.13
N ARG A 302 -8.67 -21.44 20.10
CA ARG A 302 -8.34 -21.78 21.50
C ARG A 302 -9.52 -21.50 22.41
N SER A 303 -9.76 -22.36 23.39
CA SER A 303 -10.75 -22.14 24.46
C SER A 303 -10.05 -21.57 25.70
N GLU A 304 -10.57 -20.47 26.25
CA GLU A 304 -10.09 -19.90 27.51
C GLU A 304 -11.19 -19.93 28.58
N LYS A 305 -10.87 -20.50 29.74
CA LYS A 305 -11.73 -20.46 30.94
C LYS A 305 -11.50 -19.16 31.69
N ARG A 306 -12.55 -18.34 31.86
CA ARG A 306 -12.60 -17.20 32.81
C ARG A 306 -13.66 -17.46 33.89
N SER A 307 -13.64 -16.67 34.95
CA SER A 307 -14.58 -16.76 36.09
C SER A 307 -16.07 -16.74 35.69
N TYR A 308 -16.40 -16.22 34.50
CA TYR A 308 -17.77 -16.10 33.98
C TYR A 308 -18.10 -17.05 32.80
N GLY A 309 -17.24 -18.05 32.52
CA GLY A 309 -17.48 -19.07 31.47
C GLY A 309 -16.31 -19.28 30.52
N GLU A 310 -16.49 -20.23 29.59
CA GLU A 310 -15.57 -20.50 28.49
C GLU A 310 -15.86 -19.58 27.29
N TYR A 311 -14.85 -18.91 26.75
CA TYR A 311 -14.95 -18.21 25.48
C TYR A 311 -13.91 -18.72 24.49
N LYS A 312 -14.28 -18.73 23.21
CA LYS A 312 -13.39 -19.07 22.10
C LYS A 312 -12.58 -17.84 21.72
N LYS A 313 -11.27 -18.00 21.63
CA LYS A 313 -10.33 -16.99 21.16
C LYS A 313 -9.72 -17.47 19.85
N TYR A 314 -9.79 -16.64 18.83
CA TYR A 314 -9.30 -16.97 17.49
C TYR A 314 -7.87 -16.48 17.32
N LEU A 315 -7.04 -17.27 16.63
CA LEU A 315 -5.65 -16.89 16.36
C LEU A 315 -5.57 -15.59 15.53
N TYR A 316 -6.60 -15.28 14.74
CA TYR A 316 -6.70 -14.04 13.97
C TYR A 316 -6.43 -12.79 14.83
N ASP A 317 -7.10 -12.65 15.98
CA ASP A 317 -7.01 -11.44 16.81
C ASP A 317 -5.62 -11.27 17.44
N ASP A 318 -5.02 -12.37 17.89
CA ASP A 318 -3.70 -12.34 18.49
C ASP A 318 -2.61 -12.12 17.43
N TYR A 319 -2.74 -12.77 16.26
CA TYR A 319 -1.80 -12.58 15.17
C TYR A 319 -1.90 -11.17 14.56
N LYS A 320 -3.11 -10.57 14.50
CA LYS A 320 -3.31 -9.16 14.12
C LYS A 320 -2.46 -8.22 14.99
N LYS A 321 -2.41 -8.44 16.31
CA LYS A 321 -1.55 -7.64 17.23
C LYS A 321 -0.07 -7.81 16.92
N ILE A 322 0.37 -9.05 16.68
CA ILE A 322 1.76 -9.34 16.31
C ILE A 322 2.14 -8.65 15.00
N ILE A 323 1.26 -8.64 14.00
CA ILE A 323 1.49 -7.92 12.74
C ILE A 323 1.64 -6.42 12.99
N VAL A 324 0.72 -5.80 13.75
CA VAL A 324 0.81 -4.36 14.07
C VAL A 324 2.15 -4.03 14.71
N ARG A 325 2.54 -4.78 15.74
CA ARG A 325 3.79 -4.58 16.49
C ARG A 325 5.04 -4.87 15.64
N LYS A 326 4.98 -5.89 14.78
CA LYS A 326 6.01 -6.19 13.78
C LYS A 326 6.23 -4.97 12.88
N TRP A 327 5.17 -4.42 12.30
CA TRP A 327 5.30 -3.30 11.36
C TRP A 327 5.58 -1.96 12.03
N GLU A 328 5.20 -1.77 13.29
CA GLU A 328 5.71 -0.65 14.11
C GLU A 328 7.24 -0.73 14.22
N LEU A 329 7.80 -1.90 14.57
CA LEU A 329 9.26 -2.08 14.62
C LEU A 329 9.90 -1.93 13.23
N LEU A 330 9.38 -2.62 12.21
CA LEU A 330 9.97 -2.61 10.86
C LEU A 330 9.88 -1.23 10.20
N SER A 331 8.86 -0.42 10.51
CA SER A 331 8.76 0.96 10.04
C SER A 331 9.95 1.82 10.48
N THR A 332 10.55 1.54 11.64
CA THR A 332 11.74 2.26 12.14
C THR A 332 13.02 1.94 11.36
N VAL A 333 13.05 0.81 10.67
CA VAL A 333 14.21 0.33 9.89
C VAL A 333 13.91 0.19 8.41
N LYS A 334 12.77 0.70 7.92
CA LYS A 334 12.30 0.50 6.53
C LYS A 334 13.30 0.96 5.48
N ASN A 335 14.11 1.98 5.76
CA ASN A 335 15.14 2.49 4.84
C ASN A 335 16.30 1.50 4.62
N ARG A 336 16.51 0.57 5.57
CA ARG A 336 17.60 -0.43 5.54
C ARG A 336 17.18 -1.74 4.87
N ILE A 337 15.92 -1.87 4.47
CA ILE A 337 15.36 -3.09 3.86
C ILE A 337 15.14 -2.82 2.37
N ASP A 338 15.62 -3.69 1.48
CA ASP A 338 15.33 -3.60 0.05
C ASP A 338 13.86 -3.89 -0.28
N TRP A 339 13.40 -3.42 -1.44
CA TRP A 339 12.02 -3.59 -1.89
C TRP A 339 11.58 -5.06 -1.90
N ASN A 340 12.39 -5.94 -2.50
CA ASN A 340 12.02 -7.34 -2.68
C ASN A 340 11.76 -8.04 -1.34
N ASN A 341 12.63 -7.84 -0.35
CA ASN A 341 12.42 -8.39 0.97
C ASN A 341 11.25 -7.71 1.71
N PHE A 342 11.08 -6.39 1.58
CA PHE A 342 9.97 -5.68 2.23
C PHE A 342 8.61 -6.11 1.67
N SER A 343 8.45 -6.17 0.34
CA SER A 343 7.26 -6.67 -0.34
C SER A 343 7.01 -8.14 -0.01
N SER A 344 8.05 -8.98 0.01
CA SER A 344 7.94 -10.39 0.40
C SER A 344 7.38 -10.56 1.82
N LEU A 345 7.83 -9.75 2.80
CA LEU A 345 7.33 -9.77 4.16
C LEU A 345 5.85 -9.36 4.25
N ILE A 346 5.43 -8.33 3.51
CA ILE A 346 4.02 -7.91 3.42
C ILE A 346 3.17 -9.02 2.81
N ASN A 347 3.61 -9.59 1.69
CA ASN A 347 2.88 -10.65 0.98
C ASN A 347 2.73 -11.92 1.82
N MET A 348 3.76 -12.28 2.62
CA MET A 348 3.65 -13.35 3.60
C MET A 348 2.57 -13.08 4.64
N ASP A 349 2.52 -11.88 5.21
CA ASP A 349 1.52 -11.51 6.22
C ASP A 349 0.10 -11.46 5.63
N LEU A 350 -0.07 -10.88 4.44
CA LEU A 350 -1.35 -10.85 3.72
C LEU A 350 -1.86 -12.27 3.43
N HIS A 351 -1.00 -13.16 2.96
CA HIS A 351 -1.35 -14.56 2.73
C HIS A 351 -1.80 -15.27 4.02
N THR A 352 -1.04 -15.09 5.11
CA THR A 352 -1.40 -15.67 6.42
C THR A 352 -2.73 -15.12 6.93
N MET A 353 -2.98 -13.82 6.79
CA MET A 353 -4.25 -13.21 7.21
C MET A 353 -5.44 -13.69 6.37
N LYS A 354 -5.27 -13.82 5.04
CA LYS A 354 -6.29 -14.40 4.15
C LYS A 354 -6.70 -15.80 4.58
N HIS A 355 -5.72 -16.65 4.93
CA HIS A 355 -5.98 -17.98 5.46
C HIS A 355 -6.73 -17.95 6.80
N LEU A 356 -6.32 -17.09 7.74
CA LEU A 356 -6.96 -16.97 9.05
C LEU A 356 -8.42 -16.48 8.95
N ILE A 357 -8.70 -15.51 8.06
CA ILE A 357 -10.07 -15.02 7.81
C ILE A 357 -10.94 -16.14 7.27
N ALA A 358 -10.45 -16.89 6.27
CA ALA A 358 -11.20 -17.99 5.67
C ALA A 358 -11.58 -19.07 6.72
N LYS A 359 -10.70 -19.33 7.69
CA LYS A 359 -10.95 -20.28 8.79
C LYS A 359 -11.83 -19.72 9.92
N THR A 360 -11.99 -18.40 10.03
CA THR A 360 -12.71 -17.75 11.14
C THR A 360 -13.75 -16.69 10.70
N PRO A 361 -14.68 -16.99 9.75
CA PRO A 361 -15.58 -15.97 9.19
C PRO A 361 -16.44 -15.24 10.23
N LYS A 362 -16.86 -15.96 11.30
CA LYS A 362 -17.70 -15.39 12.38
C LYS A 362 -16.99 -14.36 13.25
N ALA A 363 -15.65 -14.43 13.36
CA ALA A 363 -14.87 -13.39 14.07
C ALA A 363 -14.87 -12.10 13.23
N TYR A 364 -14.68 -12.26 11.93
CA TYR A 364 -14.75 -11.18 10.94
C TYR A 364 -16.15 -10.53 10.87
N GLU A 365 -17.25 -11.30 10.86
CA GLU A 365 -18.64 -10.78 10.89
C GLU A 365 -18.94 -9.93 12.14
N LYS A 366 -18.35 -10.27 13.29
CA LYS A 366 -18.59 -9.58 14.57
C LYS A 366 -17.87 -8.23 14.65
N ASP A 367 -16.71 -8.13 14.01
CA ASP A 367 -15.95 -6.87 13.89
C ASP A 367 -16.57 -5.93 12.85
N ASN A 368 -17.13 -6.44 11.76
CA ASN A 368 -17.77 -5.62 10.72
C ASN A 368 -18.98 -4.82 11.26
N ASN A 369 -19.76 -5.40 12.19
CA ASN A 369 -20.87 -4.71 12.86
C ASN A 369 -20.43 -3.65 13.90
N ASN A 370 -19.17 -3.67 14.33
CA ASN A 370 -18.62 -2.77 15.35
C ASN A 370 -17.49 -1.85 14.85
N LEU A 371 -17.25 -1.80 13.53
CA LEU A 371 -16.29 -0.90 12.86
C LEU A 371 -16.53 0.60 13.12
N ARG A 372 -17.59 0.98 13.82
CA ARG A 372 -17.86 2.38 14.19
C ARG A 372 -17.38 2.79 15.57
N ASN A 373 -17.09 1.89 16.51
CA ASN A 373 -16.75 2.32 17.87
C ASN A 373 -15.98 1.24 18.64
N LEU A 374 -14.70 1.47 18.95
CA LEU A 374 -14.11 1.29 20.31
C LEU A 374 -12.57 1.42 20.32
N VAL A 375 -12.02 2.52 20.84
CA VAL A 375 -10.65 2.65 21.40
C VAL A 375 -9.48 2.96 20.42
N GLY A 376 -9.16 4.25 20.31
CA GLY A 376 -7.90 4.82 20.82
C GLY A 376 -6.61 4.74 20.00
N ASN A 377 -6.41 3.70 19.17
CA ASN A 377 -5.32 3.56 18.18
C ASN A 377 -5.58 2.30 17.32
N LYS A 378 -6.74 2.22 16.67
CA LYS A 378 -7.24 0.99 16.05
C LYS A 378 -6.92 0.92 14.56
N VAL A 379 -6.04 -0.01 14.19
CA VAL A 379 -6.02 -0.55 12.83
C VAL A 379 -7.30 -1.35 12.62
N ASP A 380 -8.30 -0.73 12.02
CA ASP A 380 -9.62 -1.34 11.76
C ASP A 380 -9.48 -2.48 10.73
N ASN A 381 -8.84 -2.20 9.60
CA ASN A 381 -8.54 -3.19 8.57
C ASN A 381 -7.03 -3.45 8.46
N ILE A 382 -6.62 -4.69 8.75
CA ILE A 382 -5.21 -5.11 8.72
C ILE A 382 -4.64 -5.17 7.30
N HIS A 383 -5.46 -5.47 6.29
CA HIS A 383 -5.00 -5.53 4.90
C HIS A 383 -4.70 -4.13 4.38
N GLU A 384 -5.57 -3.17 4.68
CA GLU A 384 -5.37 -1.73 4.41
C GLU A 384 -4.10 -1.22 5.09
N TYR A 385 -3.92 -1.51 6.39
CA TYR A 385 -2.72 -1.13 7.12
C TYR A 385 -1.43 -1.68 6.51
N LEU A 386 -1.41 -2.95 6.11
CA LEU A 386 -0.25 -3.55 5.45
C LEU A 386 0.03 -2.88 4.11
N PHE A 387 -1.01 -2.59 3.33
CA PHE A 387 -0.87 -1.87 2.06
C PHE A 387 -0.34 -0.45 2.26
N ASP A 388 -0.81 0.28 3.28
CA ASP A 388 -0.30 1.61 3.61
C ASP A 388 1.20 1.57 3.92
N ARG A 389 1.68 0.55 4.66
CA ARG A 389 3.12 0.36 4.92
C ARG A 389 3.92 0.05 3.66
N LEU A 390 3.35 -0.73 2.73
CA LEU A 390 3.96 -1.01 1.44
C LEU A 390 4.05 0.26 0.58
N LEU A 391 2.98 1.04 0.54
CA LEU A 391 2.92 2.30 -0.20
C LEU A 391 3.92 3.32 0.36
N GLU A 392 3.99 3.47 1.69
CA GLU A 392 5.02 4.29 2.35
C GLU A 392 6.45 3.89 1.95
N LYS A 393 6.71 2.61 1.72
CA LYS A 393 8.02 2.11 1.29
C LYS A 393 8.29 2.45 -0.17
N VAL A 394 7.31 2.27 -1.05
CA VAL A 394 7.43 2.67 -2.47
C VAL A 394 7.67 4.17 -2.60
N MET A 395 7.07 4.99 -1.76
CA MET A 395 7.27 6.44 -1.83
C MET A 395 8.70 6.88 -1.48
N LEU A 396 9.51 6.03 -0.84
CA LEU A 396 10.94 6.28 -0.63
C LEU A 396 11.77 6.02 -1.89
N ASP A 397 11.29 5.14 -2.78
CA ASP A 397 11.92 4.80 -4.06
C ASP A 397 10.84 4.62 -5.14
N SER A 398 10.47 5.73 -5.78
CA SER A 398 9.39 5.77 -6.78
C SER A 398 9.62 4.84 -7.97
N CYS A 399 10.84 4.32 -8.17
CA CYS A 399 11.13 3.33 -9.22
C CYS A 399 10.37 2.03 -8.99
N GLU A 400 10.05 1.70 -7.74
CA GLU A 400 9.37 0.48 -7.33
C GLU A 400 7.85 0.54 -7.52
N MET A 401 7.30 1.70 -7.92
CA MET A 401 5.87 1.86 -8.17
C MET A 401 5.37 0.93 -9.27
N LYS A 402 6.21 0.65 -10.28
CA LYS A 402 5.88 -0.32 -11.33
C LYS A 402 5.67 -1.73 -10.75
N ASN A 403 6.56 -2.15 -9.86
CA ASN A 403 6.45 -3.46 -9.22
C ASN A 403 5.20 -3.55 -8.33
N LEU A 404 4.83 -2.45 -7.65
CA LEU A 404 3.56 -2.38 -6.92
C LEU A 404 2.34 -2.54 -7.84
N TYR A 405 2.35 -1.90 -9.02
CA TYR A 405 1.26 -2.06 -9.99
C TYR A 405 1.14 -3.49 -10.49
N ASP A 406 2.26 -4.14 -10.80
CA ASP A 406 2.30 -5.53 -11.23
C ASP A 406 1.73 -6.46 -10.14
N ASP A 407 2.12 -6.26 -8.87
CA ASP A 407 1.58 -7.00 -7.71
C ASP A 407 0.05 -6.84 -7.56
N ILE A 408 -0.48 -5.61 -7.74
CA ILE A 408 -1.92 -5.34 -7.67
C ILE A 408 -2.65 -6.01 -8.84
N GLU A 409 -2.10 -5.93 -10.05
CA GLU A 409 -2.63 -6.54 -11.27
C GLU A 409 -2.77 -8.06 -11.12
N ASP A 410 -1.77 -8.74 -10.58
CA ASP A 410 -1.84 -10.18 -10.33
C ASP A 410 -2.88 -10.52 -9.25
N SER A 411 -2.98 -9.72 -8.18
CA SER A 411 -3.99 -9.93 -7.15
C SER A 411 -5.43 -9.72 -7.66
N THR A 412 -5.63 -8.76 -8.57
CA THR A 412 -6.93 -8.50 -9.21
C THR A 412 -7.34 -9.65 -10.14
N ARG A 413 -6.38 -10.19 -10.92
CA ARG A 413 -6.61 -11.38 -11.77
C ARG A 413 -7.02 -12.59 -10.94
N GLU A 414 -6.38 -12.83 -9.80
CA GLU A 414 -6.78 -13.91 -8.90
C GLU A 414 -8.22 -13.78 -8.40
N ILE A 415 -8.66 -12.57 -8.06
CA ILE A 415 -10.02 -12.31 -7.57
C ILE A 415 -11.02 -12.55 -8.70
N ALA A 416 -10.76 -12.05 -9.90
CA ALA A 416 -11.61 -12.27 -11.08
C ALA A 416 -11.78 -13.77 -11.42
N ILE A 417 -10.73 -14.57 -11.25
CA ILE A 417 -10.82 -16.04 -11.40
C ILE A 417 -11.69 -16.64 -10.30
N LYS A 418 -11.56 -16.15 -9.05
CA LYS A 418 -12.28 -16.67 -7.89
C LYS A 418 -13.75 -16.25 -7.83
N GLU A 419 -14.16 -15.16 -8.48
CA GLU A 419 -15.57 -14.81 -8.70
C GLU A 419 -16.37 -15.95 -9.36
N ASN A 420 -15.69 -16.81 -10.13
CA ASN A 420 -16.28 -18.00 -10.77
C ASN A 420 -16.21 -19.28 -9.90
N THR A 421 -15.82 -19.17 -8.63
CA THR A 421 -15.69 -20.30 -7.70
C THR A 421 -16.53 -20.11 -6.43
N ASN A 422 -16.82 -21.19 -5.69
CA ASN A 422 -17.67 -21.24 -4.48
C ASN A 422 -17.09 -20.49 -3.24
N MET A 423 -16.56 -19.28 -3.41
CA MET A 423 -16.13 -18.42 -2.31
C MET A 423 -17.35 -17.80 -1.63
N ALA A 424 -17.31 -17.63 -0.30
CA ALA A 424 -18.40 -16.97 0.42
C ALA A 424 -18.61 -15.54 -0.10
N PRO A 425 -19.83 -15.11 -0.46
CA PRO A 425 -20.10 -13.80 -1.05
C PRO A 425 -19.51 -12.63 -0.27
N ASP A 426 -19.63 -12.64 1.06
CA ASP A 426 -19.13 -11.57 1.94
C ASP A 426 -17.60 -11.43 1.90
N LEU A 427 -16.90 -12.55 1.73
CA LEU A 427 -15.45 -12.59 1.66
C LEU A 427 -14.95 -12.08 0.30
N LEU A 428 -15.69 -12.37 -0.77
CA LEU A 428 -15.43 -11.83 -2.09
C LEU A 428 -15.63 -10.31 -2.09
N GLU A 429 -16.75 -9.82 -1.53
CA GLU A 429 -17.02 -8.39 -1.40
C GLU A 429 -15.90 -7.65 -0.63
N TYR A 430 -15.39 -8.26 0.43
CA TYR A 430 -14.25 -7.73 1.18
C TYR A 430 -13.00 -7.52 0.31
N TYR A 431 -12.59 -8.54 -0.45
CA TYR A 431 -11.40 -8.41 -1.30
C TYR A 431 -11.60 -7.40 -2.42
N ILE A 432 -12.81 -7.32 -3.00
CA ILE A 432 -13.14 -6.28 -3.99
C ILE A 432 -12.99 -4.88 -3.38
N LYS A 433 -13.51 -4.66 -2.16
CA LYS A 433 -13.35 -3.38 -1.45
C LYS A 433 -11.89 -3.08 -1.14
N PHE A 434 -11.11 -4.09 -0.75
CA PHE A 434 -9.69 -3.92 -0.49
C PHE A 434 -8.90 -3.53 -1.75
N GLU A 435 -9.16 -4.13 -2.91
CA GLU A 435 -8.51 -3.70 -4.15
C GLU A 435 -8.91 -2.27 -4.56
N GLN A 436 -10.19 -1.89 -4.38
CA GLN A 436 -10.63 -0.52 -4.61
C GLN A 436 -9.92 0.47 -3.67
N TYR A 437 -9.72 0.07 -2.41
CA TYR A 437 -8.95 0.85 -1.45
C TYR A 437 -7.52 1.08 -1.91
N LYS A 438 -6.82 0.07 -2.43
CA LYS A 438 -5.44 0.21 -2.93
C LYS A 438 -5.34 1.31 -3.99
N TRP A 439 -6.20 1.24 -5.02
CA TRP A 439 -6.21 2.22 -6.10
C TRP A 439 -6.61 3.62 -5.63
N LYS A 440 -7.59 3.71 -4.74
CA LYS A 440 -7.97 4.97 -4.10
C LYS A 440 -6.79 5.60 -3.35
N LYS A 441 -6.06 4.81 -2.55
CA LYS A 441 -4.89 5.30 -1.81
C LYS A 441 -3.77 5.76 -2.73
N ILE A 442 -3.52 5.05 -3.82
CA ILE A 442 -2.55 5.48 -4.84
C ILE A 442 -2.96 6.85 -5.43
N ALA A 443 -4.24 7.04 -5.75
CA ALA A 443 -4.75 8.32 -6.27
C ALA A 443 -4.62 9.46 -5.24
N GLU A 444 -4.96 9.20 -3.97
CA GLU A 444 -4.77 10.16 -2.87
C GLU A 444 -3.31 10.61 -2.76
N TYR A 445 -2.38 9.65 -2.65
CA TYR A 445 -0.95 9.95 -2.55
C TYR A 445 -0.39 10.67 -3.78
N TYR A 446 -0.89 10.36 -4.99
CA TYR A 446 -0.47 11.05 -6.21
C TYR A 446 -0.78 12.56 -6.17
N LEU A 447 -1.96 12.91 -5.67
CA LEU A 447 -2.36 14.31 -5.53
C LEU A 447 -1.59 15.02 -4.41
N ASP A 448 -1.45 14.37 -3.25
CA ASP A 448 -0.85 14.97 -2.05
C ASP A 448 0.68 15.07 -2.07
N SER A 449 1.39 14.16 -2.76
CA SER A 449 2.86 14.08 -2.70
C SER A 449 3.57 15.18 -3.49
N GLU A 450 4.72 15.66 -3.05
CA GLU A 450 5.54 16.58 -3.88
C GLU A 450 6.27 15.85 -5.02
N SER A 451 6.57 14.55 -4.82
CA SER A 451 7.27 13.70 -5.78
C SER A 451 6.32 13.15 -6.86
N LEU A 452 6.59 13.46 -8.12
CA LEU A 452 5.86 12.92 -9.26
C LEU A 452 6.29 11.48 -9.55
N PHE A 453 5.51 10.49 -9.13
CA PHE A 453 5.59 9.13 -9.67
C PHE A 453 4.66 8.98 -10.89
N LYS A 454 4.96 8.00 -11.75
CA LYS A 454 4.13 7.73 -12.93
C LYS A 454 2.87 6.97 -12.54
N LEU A 455 1.72 7.46 -13.01
CA LEU A 455 0.45 6.74 -12.93
C LEU A 455 0.52 5.43 -13.75
N PRO A 456 -0.30 4.43 -13.40
CA PRO A 456 -0.22 3.11 -14.04
C PRO A 456 -0.63 3.17 -15.52
N GLU A 457 0.09 2.39 -16.34
CA GLU A 457 -0.26 2.12 -17.74
C GLU A 457 -0.70 0.65 -17.82
N PHE A 458 -1.93 0.42 -18.29
CA PHE A 458 -2.50 -0.93 -18.32
C PHE A 458 -2.43 -1.53 -19.72
N TYR A 459 -2.01 -2.80 -19.77
CA TYR A 459 -2.09 -3.63 -20.98
C TYR A 459 -3.38 -4.46 -21.05
N SER A 460 -4.15 -4.53 -19.95
CA SER A 460 -5.35 -5.36 -19.80
C SER A 460 -6.59 -4.53 -19.42
N ASP A 461 -7.67 -4.71 -20.20
CA ASP A 461 -8.95 -3.99 -20.03
C ASP A 461 -9.61 -4.21 -18.65
N SER A 462 -9.41 -5.38 -18.02
CA SER A 462 -10.05 -5.68 -16.73
C SER A 462 -9.43 -4.87 -15.59
N ASN A 463 -8.10 -4.80 -15.54
CA ASN A 463 -7.37 -4.08 -14.51
C ASN A 463 -7.48 -2.58 -14.71
N GLU A 464 -7.44 -2.12 -15.97
CA GLU A 464 -7.77 -0.75 -16.33
C GLU A 464 -9.18 -0.36 -15.84
N GLY A 465 -10.14 -1.29 -15.91
CA GLY A 465 -11.50 -1.10 -15.42
C GLY A 465 -11.62 -0.93 -13.90
N TRP A 466 -10.89 -1.72 -13.10
CA TRP A 466 -10.91 -1.64 -11.63
C TRP A 466 -10.22 -0.35 -11.13
N TYR A 467 -9.06 -0.03 -11.70
CA TYR A 467 -8.36 1.22 -11.44
C TYR A 467 -9.27 2.42 -11.76
N SER A 468 -9.78 2.49 -12.98
CA SER A 468 -10.56 3.63 -13.46
C SER A 468 -11.84 3.82 -12.65
N LYS A 469 -12.48 2.73 -12.22
CA LYS A 469 -13.63 2.80 -11.29
C LYS A 469 -13.24 3.44 -9.97
N SER A 470 -12.15 2.97 -9.37
CA SER A 470 -11.70 3.42 -8.05
C SER A 470 -11.28 4.88 -8.07
N VAL A 471 -10.61 5.33 -9.15
CA VAL A 471 -10.26 6.73 -9.38
C VAL A 471 -11.51 7.58 -9.59
N PHE A 472 -12.47 7.13 -10.40
CA PHE A 472 -13.73 7.84 -10.60
C PHE A 472 -14.50 8.02 -9.27
N ASP A 473 -14.66 6.93 -8.51
CA ASP A 473 -15.34 6.96 -7.22
C ASP A 473 -14.59 7.88 -6.23
N PHE A 474 -13.26 7.88 -6.23
CA PHE A 474 -12.46 8.80 -5.44
C PHE A 474 -12.70 10.27 -5.81
N LEU A 475 -12.62 10.61 -7.10
CA LEU A 475 -12.81 11.97 -7.60
C LEU A 475 -14.21 12.52 -7.28
N VAL A 476 -15.25 11.71 -7.52
CA VAL A 476 -16.64 12.08 -7.23
C VAL A 476 -16.87 12.30 -5.74
N ASN A 477 -16.31 11.43 -4.88
CA ASN A 477 -16.52 11.53 -3.44
C ASN A 477 -15.69 12.63 -2.77
N HIS A 478 -14.49 12.91 -3.26
CA HIS A 478 -13.56 13.87 -2.64
C HIS A 478 -13.72 15.29 -3.21
N TYR A 479 -13.82 15.43 -4.53
CA TYR A 479 -13.93 16.73 -5.18
C TYR A 479 -15.35 17.13 -5.49
N GLY A 480 -16.26 16.18 -5.75
CA GLY A 480 -17.66 16.48 -6.04
C GLY A 480 -17.79 17.50 -7.17
N ASP A 481 -18.22 18.72 -6.83
CA ASP A 481 -18.27 19.88 -7.73
C ASP A 481 -16.89 20.53 -7.82
N LEU A 482 -16.23 20.39 -8.96
CA LEU A 482 -14.93 20.99 -9.17
C LEU A 482 -15.08 22.48 -9.51
N ARG A 483 -14.88 23.34 -8.52
CA ARG A 483 -15.01 24.80 -8.65
C ARG A 483 -13.77 25.47 -9.24
N GLU A 484 -12.59 24.96 -8.92
CA GLU A 484 -11.32 25.51 -9.40
C GLU A 484 -11.03 25.04 -10.83
N PRO A 485 -10.42 25.89 -11.69
CA PRO A 485 -10.09 25.51 -13.06
C PRO A 485 -9.16 24.29 -13.12
N ILE A 486 -9.64 23.17 -13.67
CA ILE A 486 -8.85 21.94 -13.79
C ILE A 486 -7.64 22.12 -14.72
N SER A 487 -7.73 23.04 -15.68
CA SER A 487 -6.63 23.42 -16.57
C SER A 487 -5.41 23.95 -15.81
N GLU A 488 -5.59 24.49 -14.61
CA GLU A 488 -4.52 25.01 -13.76
C GLU A 488 -3.94 23.91 -12.84
N ASN A 489 -4.66 22.79 -12.66
CA ASN A 489 -4.23 21.66 -11.84
C ASN A 489 -3.78 20.47 -12.70
N ARG A 490 -2.51 20.50 -13.11
CA ARG A 490 -1.92 19.47 -13.97
C ARG A 490 -2.03 18.05 -13.40
N LYS A 491 -1.83 17.87 -12.09
CA LYS A 491 -1.93 16.55 -11.45
C LYS A 491 -3.34 15.99 -11.49
N LEU A 492 -4.34 16.79 -11.12
CA LEU A 492 -5.72 16.37 -11.18
C LEU A 492 -6.12 15.99 -12.61
N MET A 493 -5.65 16.77 -13.59
CA MET A 493 -5.86 16.49 -15.00
C MET A 493 -5.19 15.17 -15.44
N ASP A 494 -3.92 14.95 -15.08
CA ASP A 494 -3.18 13.72 -15.40
C ASP A 494 -3.86 12.49 -14.76
N LEU A 495 -4.38 12.62 -13.54
CA LEU A 495 -5.15 11.57 -12.86
C LEU A 495 -6.45 11.26 -13.61
N VAL A 496 -7.21 12.27 -14.02
CA VAL A 496 -8.41 12.08 -14.85
C VAL A 496 -8.06 11.40 -16.18
N PHE A 497 -6.95 11.80 -16.81
CA PHE A 497 -6.51 11.24 -18.09
C PHE A 497 -5.97 9.82 -18.01
N SER A 498 -5.50 9.39 -16.84
CA SER A 498 -5.06 8.01 -16.62
C SER A 498 -6.21 6.99 -16.61
N MET A 499 -7.46 7.42 -16.41
CA MET A 499 -8.62 6.53 -16.49
C MET A 499 -8.88 6.08 -17.93
N ASN A 500 -9.51 4.91 -18.07
CA ASN A 500 -9.97 4.43 -19.36
C ASN A 500 -11.02 5.37 -19.97
N LYS A 501 -11.27 5.23 -21.28
CA LYS A 501 -12.19 6.12 -22.02
C LYS A 501 -13.60 6.16 -21.41
N LYS A 502 -14.11 5.01 -20.93
CA LYS A 502 -15.46 4.91 -20.34
C LYS A 502 -15.59 5.78 -19.09
N TYR A 503 -14.66 5.65 -18.14
CA TYR A 503 -14.71 6.41 -16.89
C TYR A 503 -14.32 7.89 -17.09
N ARG A 504 -13.49 8.22 -18.07
CA ARG A 504 -13.25 9.61 -18.49
C ARG A 504 -14.53 10.29 -18.97
N VAL A 505 -15.23 9.68 -19.92
CA VAL A 505 -16.51 10.21 -20.40
C VAL A 505 -17.53 10.31 -19.27
N ALA A 506 -17.60 9.31 -18.39
CA ALA A 506 -18.47 9.36 -17.22
C ALA A 506 -18.14 10.55 -16.31
N TYR A 507 -16.85 10.82 -16.06
CA TYR A 507 -16.42 11.95 -15.25
C TYR A 507 -16.74 13.29 -15.90
N TYR A 508 -16.56 13.42 -17.22
CA TYR A 508 -16.91 14.64 -17.95
C TYR A 508 -18.42 14.91 -17.88
N LEU A 509 -19.24 13.89 -18.12
CA LEU A 509 -20.70 14.01 -18.00
C LEU A 509 -21.12 14.37 -16.57
N TYR A 510 -20.50 13.74 -15.56
CA TYR A 510 -20.74 14.07 -14.17
C TYR A 510 -20.44 15.54 -13.87
N GLN A 511 -19.28 16.06 -14.28
CA GLN A 511 -18.90 17.47 -14.07
C GLN A 511 -19.72 18.49 -14.90
N ILE A 512 -20.27 18.09 -16.05
CA ILE A 512 -21.15 18.95 -16.85
C ILE A 512 -22.52 19.13 -16.18
N PHE A 513 -23.06 18.05 -15.62
CA PHE A 513 -24.41 18.02 -15.03
C PHE A 513 -24.45 18.26 -13.52
N TYR A 514 -23.31 18.25 -12.83
CA TYR A 514 -23.20 18.55 -11.39
C TYR A 514 -22.25 19.73 -11.15
N PRO A 515 -22.65 20.74 -10.36
CA PRO A 515 -23.90 20.88 -9.61
C PRO A 515 -25.08 21.37 -10.48
N ASP A 516 -26.30 21.26 -9.93
CA ASP A 516 -27.55 21.50 -10.65
C ASP A 516 -27.66 22.92 -11.25
N SER A 517 -27.15 23.93 -10.54
CA SER A 517 -27.31 25.34 -10.88
C SER A 517 -25.97 26.07 -10.78
N GLY A 518 -25.46 26.49 -11.95
CA GLY A 518 -24.23 27.28 -12.05
C GLY A 518 -23.43 26.89 -13.28
N TRP A 519 -22.93 27.89 -14.00
CA TRP A 519 -21.90 27.68 -15.02
C TRP A 519 -20.54 27.68 -14.32
N THR A 520 -19.84 26.54 -14.32
CA THR A 520 -18.46 26.47 -13.80
C THR A 520 -17.47 26.61 -14.95
N LYS A 521 -16.35 27.29 -14.72
CA LYS A 521 -15.29 27.48 -15.74
C LYS A 521 -14.81 26.15 -16.36
N ASN A 522 -15.00 25.04 -15.65
CA ASN A 522 -14.64 23.70 -16.10
C ASN A 522 -15.59 23.08 -17.13
N ILE A 523 -16.81 23.59 -17.28
CA ILE A 523 -17.80 23.05 -18.22
C ILE A 523 -17.23 23.05 -19.64
N ILE A 524 -16.61 24.16 -20.06
CA ILE A 524 -16.01 24.29 -21.40
C ILE A 524 -14.89 23.29 -21.59
N PHE A 525 -13.99 23.17 -20.61
CA PHE A 525 -12.90 22.20 -20.65
C PHE A 525 -13.42 20.76 -20.86
N PHE A 526 -14.39 20.32 -20.05
CA PHE A 526 -14.92 18.96 -20.15
C PHE A 526 -15.72 18.73 -21.43
N GLN A 527 -16.38 19.77 -21.95
CA GLN A 527 -17.09 19.69 -23.22
C GLN A 527 -16.15 19.57 -24.42
N GLU A 528 -15.06 20.34 -24.43
CA GLU A 528 -14.03 20.19 -25.46
C GLU A 528 -13.45 18.76 -25.45
N LYS A 529 -13.15 18.23 -24.26
CA LYS A 529 -12.69 16.84 -24.13
C LYS A 529 -13.73 15.81 -24.52
N LEU A 530 -15.01 16.09 -24.29
CA LEU A 530 -16.10 15.24 -24.78
C LEU A 530 -16.15 15.27 -26.32
N LYS A 531 -16.12 16.47 -26.91
CA LYS A 531 -16.12 16.68 -28.36
C LYS A 531 -14.93 15.96 -29.02
N ASP A 532 -13.72 16.09 -28.48
CA ASP A 532 -12.51 15.41 -28.97
C ASP A 532 -12.69 13.89 -29.04
N ILE A 533 -13.35 13.29 -28.05
CA ILE A 533 -13.58 11.83 -27.98
C ILE A 533 -14.57 11.36 -29.04
N PHE A 534 -15.60 12.15 -29.33
CA PHE A 534 -16.70 11.78 -30.22
C PHE A 534 -16.52 12.29 -31.66
N TYR A 535 -15.55 13.17 -31.94
CA TYR A 535 -15.36 13.79 -33.25
C TYR A 535 -15.12 12.81 -34.41
N PHE A 536 -14.56 11.61 -34.20
CA PHE A 536 -14.33 10.64 -35.30
C PHE A 536 -14.98 9.27 -35.06
N LYS A 537 -15.89 9.16 -34.09
CA LYS A 537 -16.49 7.86 -33.76
C LYS A 537 -17.65 7.53 -34.69
N LEU A 538 -17.64 6.30 -35.22
CA LEU A 538 -18.83 5.71 -35.85
C LEU A 538 -19.98 5.72 -34.84
N ASP A 539 -21.20 5.96 -35.33
CA ASP A 539 -22.38 6.18 -34.49
C ASP A 539 -22.63 5.03 -33.48
N ASP A 540 -22.38 3.78 -33.88
CA ASP A 540 -22.53 2.60 -33.01
C ASP A 540 -21.44 2.53 -31.92
N GLU A 541 -20.16 2.72 -32.28
CA GLU A 541 -19.05 2.74 -31.31
C GLU A 541 -19.12 3.94 -30.34
N GLY A 542 -19.66 5.06 -30.82
CA GLY A 542 -19.98 6.22 -30.01
C GLY A 542 -21.08 5.89 -29.01
N LYS A 543 -22.17 5.29 -29.49
CA LYS A 543 -23.31 4.90 -28.66
C LYS A 543 -22.93 3.92 -27.56
N ASP A 544 -22.11 2.91 -27.86
CA ASP A 544 -21.68 1.91 -26.88
C ASP A 544 -20.81 2.51 -25.78
N LEU A 545 -19.88 3.40 -26.16
CA LEU A 545 -19.05 4.13 -25.20
C LEU A 545 -19.90 5.05 -24.32
N TYR A 546 -20.78 5.84 -24.93
CA TYR A 546 -21.64 6.77 -24.20
C TYR A 546 -22.60 6.03 -23.27
N SER A 547 -23.25 4.96 -23.74
CA SER A 547 -24.11 4.10 -22.94
C SER A 547 -23.35 3.51 -21.73
N SER A 548 -22.15 3.00 -21.96
CA SER A 548 -21.31 2.47 -20.89
C SER A 548 -20.93 3.53 -19.85
N ALA A 549 -20.65 4.76 -20.28
CA ALA A 549 -20.35 5.88 -19.39
C ALA A 549 -21.59 6.37 -18.63
N ALA A 550 -22.75 6.47 -19.30
CA ALA A 550 -24.02 6.86 -18.70
C ALA A 550 -24.43 5.88 -17.59
N ALA A 551 -24.18 4.59 -17.76
CA ALA A 551 -24.44 3.58 -16.74
C ALA A 551 -23.53 3.71 -15.50
N VAL A 552 -22.37 4.38 -15.63
CA VAL A 552 -21.51 4.73 -14.49
C VAL A 552 -22.07 5.94 -13.76
N VAL A 553 -22.43 7.00 -14.49
CA VAL A 553 -23.02 8.22 -13.91
C VAL A 553 -24.33 7.92 -13.16
N ASP A 554 -25.16 7.02 -13.68
CA ASP A 554 -26.42 6.58 -13.05
C ASP A 554 -26.22 5.87 -11.69
N LYS A 555 -24.99 5.47 -11.36
CA LYS A 555 -24.66 4.86 -10.05
C LYS A 555 -24.17 5.89 -9.02
N THR A 556 -24.04 7.15 -9.42
CA THR A 556 -23.60 8.22 -8.53
C THR A 556 -24.77 8.81 -7.74
N HIS A 557 -24.48 9.71 -6.80
CA HIS A 557 -25.50 10.38 -5.98
C HIS A 557 -26.42 11.32 -6.77
N ILE A 558 -26.10 11.65 -8.03
CA ILE A 558 -26.93 12.51 -8.90
C ILE A 558 -28.00 11.72 -9.68
N ASN A 559 -28.06 10.39 -9.53
CA ASN A 559 -28.95 9.52 -10.30
C ASN A 559 -30.45 9.79 -10.10
N HIS A 560 -30.84 10.35 -8.96
CA HIS A 560 -32.21 10.75 -8.68
C HIS A 560 -32.71 11.88 -9.61
N ARG A 561 -31.81 12.51 -10.38
CA ARG A 561 -32.12 13.57 -11.35
C ARG A 561 -31.56 13.25 -12.73
N ILE A 562 -30.30 12.84 -12.81
CA ILE A 562 -29.61 12.49 -14.05
C ILE A 562 -29.58 10.97 -14.18
N THR A 563 -30.70 10.42 -14.64
CA THR A 563 -30.85 8.96 -14.81
C THR A 563 -30.18 8.48 -16.10
N PHE A 564 -29.91 7.18 -16.17
CA PHE A 564 -29.48 6.51 -17.39
C PHE A 564 -30.39 6.82 -18.58
N LYS A 565 -31.72 6.80 -18.35
CA LYS A 565 -32.72 7.12 -19.39
C LYS A 565 -32.52 8.53 -19.93
N ILE A 566 -32.35 9.52 -19.05
CA ILE A 566 -32.12 10.92 -19.43
C ILE A 566 -30.84 11.05 -20.25
N LEU A 567 -29.73 10.50 -19.77
CA LEU A 567 -28.45 10.56 -20.48
C LEU A 567 -28.56 9.93 -21.87
N MET A 568 -29.24 8.79 -21.99
CA MET A 568 -29.46 8.14 -23.29
C MET A 568 -30.38 8.95 -24.19
N THR A 569 -31.40 9.63 -23.66
CA THR A 569 -32.23 10.55 -24.45
C THR A 569 -31.39 11.72 -24.98
N ILE A 570 -30.51 12.30 -24.16
CA ILE A 570 -29.58 13.37 -24.59
C ILE A 570 -28.76 12.90 -25.79
N PHE A 571 -28.15 11.71 -25.71
CA PHE A 571 -27.34 11.18 -26.80
C PHE A 571 -28.14 10.79 -28.03
N ASN A 572 -29.27 10.10 -27.88
CA ASN A 572 -30.06 9.63 -29.02
C ASN A 572 -30.71 10.80 -29.79
N ASP A 573 -31.11 11.86 -29.08
CA ASP A 573 -31.70 13.05 -29.69
C ASP A 573 -30.66 14.08 -30.17
N ARG A 574 -29.35 13.79 -30.07
CA ARG A 574 -28.27 14.77 -30.34
C ARG A 574 -28.29 15.38 -31.74
N SER A 575 -28.86 14.70 -32.73
CA SER A 575 -29.00 15.17 -34.12
C SER A 575 -30.43 15.56 -34.49
N LYS A 576 -31.38 15.41 -33.57
CA LYS A 576 -32.80 15.64 -33.83
C LYS A 576 -33.06 17.14 -33.97
N SER A 577 -33.83 17.53 -34.99
CA SER A 577 -34.37 18.89 -35.12
C SER A 577 -35.53 19.08 -34.13
N ILE A 578 -35.53 20.23 -33.45
CA ILE A 578 -36.48 20.61 -32.41
C ILE A 578 -37.46 21.62 -33.02
N SER A 579 -38.71 21.18 -33.20
CA SER A 579 -39.80 22.00 -33.76
C SER A 579 -40.80 22.51 -32.74
N SER A 580 -40.62 22.21 -31.44
CA SER A 580 -41.42 22.76 -30.33
C SER A 580 -40.60 22.75 -29.04
N MET A 581 -40.77 23.77 -28.18
CA MET A 581 -40.05 23.86 -26.90
C MET A 581 -40.57 22.88 -25.85
N SER A 582 -41.74 22.28 -26.09
CA SER A 582 -42.22 21.10 -25.32
C SER A 582 -41.25 19.91 -25.39
N TYR A 583 -40.32 19.89 -26.36
CA TYR A 583 -39.21 18.93 -26.40
C TYR A 583 -38.47 18.83 -25.07
N PHE A 584 -38.21 19.96 -24.40
CA PHE A 584 -37.46 19.98 -23.15
C PHE A 584 -38.25 19.46 -21.94
N ASP A 585 -39.56 19.25 -22.05
CA ASP A 585 -40.38 18.71 -20.95
C ASP A 585 -39.96 17.30 -20.55
N GLN A 586 -39.35 16.55 -21.46
CA GLN A 586 -38.77 15.23 -21.15
C GLN A 586 -37.60 15.29 -20.15
N PHE A 587 -37.05 16.49 -19.92
CA PHE A 587 -35.95 16.75 -18.99
C PHE A 587 -36.37 17.57 -17.77
N LYS A 588 -37.67 17.83 -17.58
CA LYS A 588 -38.19 18.69 -16.51
C LYS A 588 -37.72 18.31 -15.10
N TYR A 589 -37.46 17.03 -14.86
CA TYR A 589 -37.02 16.51 -13.55
C TYR A 589 -35.49 16.54 -13.35
N CYS A 590 -34.71 16.84 -14.39
CA CYS A 590 -33.24 16.84 -14.36
C CYS A 590 -32.65 17.99 -13.53
N ARG A 591 -33.43 19.06 -13.25
CA ARG A 591 -32.99 20.33 -12.64
C ARG A 591 -31.81 21.02 -13.34
N THR A 592 -31.39 20.52 -14.50
CA THR A 592 -30.42 21.11 -15.43
C THR A 592 -31.14 22.05 -16.38
N THR A 593 -30.48 23.14 -16.80
CA THR A 593 -31.09 24.07 -17.76
C THR A 593 -31.17 23.47 -19.17
N PRO A 594 -32.22 23.79 -19.95
CA PRO A 594 -32.30 23.40 -21.36
C PRO A 594 -31.04 23.73 -22.16
N LEU A 595 -30.38 24.84 -21.82
CA LEU A 595 -29.13 25.27 -22.44
C LEU A 595 -27.97 24.28 -22.23
N LYS A 596 -27.74 23.81 -21.00
CA LYS A 596 -26.69 22.80 -20.72
C LYS A 596 -26.96 21.48 -21.47
N ILE A 597 -28.22 21.07 -21.55
CA ILE A 597 -28.64 19.88 -22.31
C ILE A 597 -28.31 20.06 -23.79
N PHE A 598 -28.76 21.18 -24.35
CA PHE A 598 -28.54 21.49 -25.76
C PHE A 598 -27.04 21.58 -26.08
N LEU A 599 -26.27 22.30 -25.26
CA LEU A 599 -24.81 22.38 -25.40
C LEU A 599 -24.12 21.00 -25.32
N THR A 600 -24.58 20.11 -24.44
CA THR A 600 -24.04 18.74 -24.37
C THR A 600 -24.35 17.95 -25.65
N GLN A 601 -25.56 18.10 -26.20
CA GLN A 601 -25.94 17.47 -27.47
C GLN A 601 -25.09 17.97 -28.64
N GLU A 602 -24.84 19.28 -28.72
CA GLU A 602 -24.00 19.88 -29.76
C GLU A 602 -22.58 19.32 -29.75
N ASN A 603 -22.00 19.12 -28.56
CA ASN A 603 -20.66 18.55 -28.42
C ASN A 603 -20.59 17.06 -28.74
N LEU A 604 -21.71 16.34 -28.68
CA LEU A 604 -21.81 14.93 -29.05
C LEU A 604 -22.13 14.73 -30.55
N TYR A 605 -22.54 15.78 -31.25
CA TYR A 605 -22.93 15.73 -32.66
C TYR A 605 -21.79 16.20 -33.57
N TYR A 606 -21.32 15.29 -34.43
CA TYR A 606 -20.18 15.52 -35.34
C TYR A 606 -20.42 16.62 -36.38
N ASP A 607 -21.66 16.74 -36.87
CA ASP A 607 -22.04 17.64 -37.97
C ASP A 607 -22.86 18.85 -37.48
N SER A 608 -22.63 19.29 -36.24
CA SER A 608 -23.29 20.45 -35.62
C SER A 608 -22.88 21.79 -36.24
N ARG A 609 -21.83 21.79 -37.08
CA ARG A 609 -21.34 23.01 -37.70
C ARG A 609 -22.38 23.54 -38.69
N TYR A 610 -23.03 24.63 -38.31
CA TYR A 610 -23.93 25.44 -39.14
C TYR A 610 -25.33 24.87 -39.38
N SER A 611 -25.79 23.88 -38.60
CA SER A 611 -27.19 23.42 -38.66
C SER A 611 -28.03 24.07 -37.56
N ILE A 612 -29.07 24.82 -37.94
CA ILE A 612 -30.06 25.34 -36.99
C ILE A 612 -30.89 24.15 -36.53
N ARG A 613 -30.73 23.74 -35.27
CA ARG A 613 -31.46 22.60 -34.73
C ARG A 613 -32.82 22.97 -34.15
N ILE A 614 -32.94 24.15 -33.54
CA ILE A 614 -34.21 24.67 -33.03
C ILE A 614 -34.84 25.51 -34.13
N ASN A 615 -35.86 24.96 -34.79
CA ASN A 615 -36.59 25.64 -35.87
C ASN A 615 -38.09 25.46 -35.62
N LEU A 616 -38.72 26.50 -35.08
CA LEU A 616 -40.13 26.48 -34.71
C LEU A 616 -40.99 26.82 -35.94
N PRO A 617 -41.83 25.91 -36.45
CA PRO A 617 -42.76 26.20 -37.52
C PRO A 617 -43.90 27.03 -36.93
N ASP A 618 -43.84 28.34 -37.17
CA ASP A 618 -44.84 29.36 -36.81
C ASP A 618 -44.83 29.78 -35.31
N PRO A 619 -44.43 31.02 -34.96
CA PRO A 619 -44.31 31.51 -33.56
C PRO A 619 -45.66 31.76 -32.86
N SER A 620 -46.75 31.10 -33.27
CA SER A 620 -48.11 31.37 -32.78
C SER A 620 -48.49 30.69 -31.47
N VAL A 621 -47.63 29.80 -30.92
CA VAL A 621 -47.84 29.20 -29.58
C VAL A 621 -47.14 30.05 -28.52
N GLU A 622 -47.91 30.83 -27.75
CA GLU A 622 -47.43 31.76 -26.71
C GLU A 622 -46.45 31.11 -25.70
N ASP A 623 -46.64 29.82 -25.37
CA ASP A 623 -45.74 29.07 -24.47
C ASP A 623 -44.36 28.81 -25.10
N ASP A 624 -44.29 28.50 -26.40
CA ASP A 624 -43.01 28.24 -27.08
C ASP A 624 -42.19 29.54 -27.19
N VAL A 625 -42.84 30.68 -27.49
CA VAL A 625 -42.20 32.00 -27.51
C VAL A 625 -41.56 32.31 -26.15
N LYS A 626 -42.33 32.18 -25.07
CA LYS A 626 -41.83 32.44 -23.71
C LYS A 626 -40.64 31.55 -23.33
N ARG A 627 -40.68 30.27 -23.68
CA ARG A 627 -39.57 29.33 -23.41
C ARG A 627 -38.33 29.63 -24.25
N VAL A 628 -38.49 30.09 -25.49
CA VAL A 628 -37.38 30.59 -26.29
C VAL A 628 -36.76 31.83 -25.66
N GLU A 629 -37.57 32.77 -25.17
CA GLU A 629 -37.05 33.93 -24.43
C GLU A 629 -36.23 33.49 -23.22
N GLU A 630 -36.76 32.56 -22.42
CA GLU A 630 -36.06 32.04 -21.23
C GLU A 630 -34.74 31.36 -21.60
N LEU A 631 -34.70 30.56 -22.67
CA LEU A 631 -33.48 29.93 -23.18
C LEU A 631 -32.46 30.97 -23.66
N CYS A 632 -32.89 31.98 -24.41
CA CYS A 632 -32.05 33.07 -24.89
C CYS A 632 -31.47 33.89 -23.74
N VAL A 633 -32.27 34.18 -22.71
CA VAL A 633 -31.82 34.88 -21.51
C VAL A 633 -30.82 34.02 -20.72
N ASP A 634 -31.06 32.71 -20.59
CA ASP A 634 -30.12 31.79 -19.94
C ASP A 634 -28.78 31.75 -20.68
N PHE A 635 -28.80 31.78 -22.02
CA PHE A 635 -27.60 31.85 -22.84
C PHE A 635 -26.83 33.14 -22.64
N LEU A 636 -27.52 34.28 -22.68
CA LEU A 636 -26.87 35.56 -22.40
C LEU A 636 -26.32 35.59 -20.97
N ARG A 637 -27.04 35.12 -19.95
CA ARG A 637 -26.47 35.05 -18.59
C ARG A 637 -25.22 34.16 -18.52
N SER A 638 -25.23 33.03 -19.24
CA SER A 638 -24.09 32.13 -19.26
C SER A 638 -22.82 32.78 -19.83
N ILE A 639 -22.96 33.75 -20.74
CA ILE A 639 -21.83 34.49 -21.32
C ILE A 639 -21.24 35.49 -20.32
N ASP A 640 -22.03 36.03 -19.41
CA ASP A 640 -21.49 36.87 -18.32
C ASP A 640 -20.67 36.03 -17.32
N GLU A 641 -21.06 34.77 -17.11
CA GLU A 641 -20.35 33.83 -16.22
C GLU A 641 -19.11 33.19 -16.89
N ILE A 642 -19.26 32.79 -18.16
CA ILE A 642 -18.26 32.10 -18.98
C ILE A 642 -18.33 32.63 -20.42
N PRO A 643 -17.57 33.69 -20.75
CA PRO A 643 -17.63 34.32 -22.06
C PRO A 643 -17.27 33.37 -23.23
N GLU A 644 -16.47 32.33 -22.97
CA GLU A 644 -16.04 31.33 -23.95
C GLU A 644 -17.21 30.52 -24.53
N ILE A 645 -18.37 30.47 -23.86
CA ILE A 645 -19.59 29.83 -24.39
C ILE A 645 -19.98 30.43 -25.74
N ALA A 646 -19.74 31.73 -25.95
CA ALA A 646 -20.03 32.39 -27.22
C ALA A 646 -19.18 31.85 -28.39
N ASN A 647 -18.06 31.18 -28.11
CA ASN A 647 -17.20 30.56 -29.13
C ASN A 647 -17.64 29.13 -29.50
N CYS A 648 -18.64 28.56 -28.83
CA CYS A 648 -19.16 27.22 -29.15
C CYS A 648 -20.01 27.26 -30.42
N GLU A 649 -19.37 27.14 -31.60
CA GLU A 649 -19.97 27.35 -32.94
C GLU A 649 -21.43 26.85 -33.10
N GLY A 650 -21.73 25.57 -32.82
CA GLY A 650 -23.07 24.99 -33.01
C GLY A 650 -24.13 25.58 -32.07
N LEU A 651 -23.76 25.78 -30.79
CA LEU A 651 -24.62 26.42 -29.80
C LEU A 651 -24.86 27.89 -30.19
N SER A 652 -23.78 28.66 -30.35
CA SER A 652 -23.85 30.09 -30.64
C SER A 652 -24.61 30.37 -31.92
N TYR A 653 -24.44 29.56 -32.96
CA TYR A 653 -25.17 29.72 -34.21
C TYR A 653 -26.69 29.56 -34.04
N THR A 654 -27.13 28.53 -33.31
CA THR A 654 -28.57 28.34 -33.01
C THR A 654 -29.10 29.44 -32.10
N MET A 655 -28.34 29.83 -31.07
CA MET A 655 -28.76 30.88 -30.14
C MET A 655 -28.82 32.26 -30.79
N GLU A 656 -27.84 32.62 -31.61
CA GLU A 656 -27.86 33.85 -32.41
C GLU A 656 -29.05 33.86 -33.37
N TYR A 657 -29.35 32.73 -34.03
CA TYR A 657 -30.52 32.61 -34.89
C TYR A 657 -31.82 32.85 -34.11
N LEU A 658 -31.97 32.28 -32.91
CA LEU A 658 -33.15 32.52 -32.07
C LEU A 658 -33.24 33.98 -31.62
N LEU A 659 -32.13 34.60 -31.24
CA LEU A 659 -32.05 36.02 -30.89
C LEU A 659 -32.34 36.95 -32.09
N GLU A 660 -32.01 36.51 -33.31
CA GLU A 660 -32.28 37.20 -34.58
C GLU A 660 -33.76 37.09 -35.01
N ASN A 661 -34.46 36.02 -34.66
CA ASN A 661 -35.83 35.79 -35.12
C ASN A 661 -36.90 36.01 -34.04
N ASN A 662 -36.50 36.23 -32.79
CA ASN A 662 -37.40 36.55 -31.68
C ASN A 662 -37.07 37.93 -31.11
N ASP A 663 -38.10 38.66 -30.70
CA ASP A 663 -37.94 39.97 -30.06
C ASP A 663 -37.98 39.80 -28.54
N LEU A 664 -36.83 40.03 -27.90
CA LEU A 664 -36.73 40.02 -26.44
C LEU A 664 -37.06 41.40 -25.90
N SER A 665 -37.78 41.45 -24.78
CA SER A 665 -37.98 42.69 -24.03
C SER A 665 -36.64 43.22 -23.51
N ILE A 666 -36.12 44.28 -24.13
CA ILE A 666 -34.84 44.90 -23.76
C ILE A 666 -34.88 45.46 -22.33
N GLU A 667 -36.04 45.98 -21.90
CA GLU A 667 -36.29 46.37 -20.51
C GLU A 667 -36.04 45.22 -19.54
N ARG A 668 -36.49 43.99 -19.87
CA ARG A 668 -36.22 42.80 -19.07
C ARG A 668 -34.75 42.39 -19.11
N LEU A 669 -34.06 42.55 -20.23
CA LEU A 669 -32.65 42.18 -20.39
C LEU A 669 -31.70 43.10 -19.62
N ILE A 670 -31.87 44.41 -19.75
CA ILE A 670 -31.06 45.43 -19.08
C ILE A 670 -31.12 45.28 -17.56
N ASN A 671 -32.27 44.84 -17.04
CA ASN A 671 -32.48 44.59 -15.61
C ASN A 671 -31.99 43.21 -15.13
N ASN A 672 -31.39 42.37 -15.98
CA ASN A 672 -31.05 40.98 -15.64
C ASN A 672 -29.71 40.46 -16.16
N LEU A 673 -29.01 41.20 -17.01
CA LEU A 673 -27.75 40.80 -17.63
C LEU A 673 -26.57 41.68 -17.19
N GLY A 674 -25.37 41.11 -17.24
CA GLY A 674 -24.10 41.81 -17.07
C GLY A 674 -23.67 42.53 -18.35
N ILE A 675 -22.54 43.26 -18.25
CA ILE A 675 -22.08 44.12 -19.34
C ILE A 675 -21.63 43.33 -20.57
N VAL A 676 -20.99 42.17 -20.38
CA VAL A 676 -20.49 41.34 -21.47
C VAL A 676 -21.65 40.91 -22.37
N SER A 677 -22.73 40.45 -21.75
CA SER A 677 -23.89 39.96 -22.48
C SER A 677 -24.75 41.06 -23.09
N LEU A 678 -24.83 42.24 -22.47
CA LEU A 678 -25.48 43.41 -23.08
C LEU A 678 -24.74 43.87 -24.35
N LEU A 679 -23.40 43.92 -24.30
CA LEU A 679 -22.58 44.26 -25.47
C LEU A 679 -22.69 43.19 -26.56
N TYR A 680 -22.75 41.91 -26.18
CA TYR A 680 -22.94 40.82 -27.14
C TYR A 680 -24.32 40.87 -27.80
N TYR A 681 -25.38 41.06 -27.01
CA TYR A 681 -26.73 41.19 -27.55
C TYR A 681 -26.88 42.40 -28.48
N ARG A 682 -26.28 43.53 -28.10
CA ARG A 682 -26.18 44.71 -28.97
C ARG A 682 -25.50 44.38 -30.30
N PHE A 683 -24.36 43.68 -30.27
CA PHE A 683 -23.67 43.25 -31.48
C PHE A 683 -24.56 42.40 -32.40
N ILE A 684 -25.35 41.49 -31.84
CA ILE A 684 -26.31 40.66 -32.60
C ILE A 684 -27.38 41.55 -33.26
N LEU A 685 -28.01 42.45 -32.50
CA LEU A 685 -29.04 43.35 -33.02
C LEU A 685 -28.52 44.23 -34.17
N GLU A 686 -27.31 44.79 -34.03
CA GLU A 686 -26.74 45.69 -35.04
C GLU A 686 -26.25 44.94 -36.28
N ARG A 687 -25.53 43.83 -36.09
CA ARG A 687 -24.82 43.17 -37.18
C ARG A 687 -25.63 42.09 -37.89
N LYS A 688 -26.55 41.43 -37.19
CA LYS A 688 -27.40 40.36 -37.73
C LYS A 688 -28.77 40.91 -38.12
N LYS A 689 -29.49 41.57 -37.20
CA LYS A 689 -30.81 42.16 -37.50
C LYS A 689 -30.76 43.50 -38.26
N GLY A 690 -29.61 44.20 -38.27
CA GLY A 690 -29.51 45.53 -38.90
C GLY A 690 -30.29 46.64 -38.17
N ILE A 691 -30.61 46.43 -36.89
CA ILE A 691 -31.42 47.35 -36.08
C ILE A 691 -30.55 48.43 -35.45
N GLN A 692 -31.03 49.67 -35.47
CA GLN A 692 -30.44 50.75 -34.68
C GLN A 692 -30.81 50.56 -33.21
N THR A 693 -29.81 50.22 -32.39
CA THR A 693 -30.00 49.85 -30.98
C THR A 693 -30.17 51.04 -30.04
N ASN A 694 -29.71 52.23 -30.45
CA ASN A 694 -29.70 53.43 -29.61
C ASN A 694 -31.09 53.82 -29.07
N SER A 695 -32.13 53.82 -29.91
CA SER A 695 -33.50 54.11 -29.46
C SER A 695 -34.04 53.02 -28.54
N LEU A 696 -33.75 51.76 -28.84
CA LEU A 696 -34.27 50.61 -28.09
C LEU A 696 -33.70 50.53 -26.67
N PHE A 697 -32.38 50.69 -26.51
CA PHE A 697 -31.75 50.71 -25.20
C PHE A 697 -32.15 51.96 -24.41
N LEU A 698 -32.31 53.11 -25.08
CA LEU A 698 -32.78 54.34 -24.44
C LEU A 698 -34.22 54.18 -23.93
N ASP A 699 -35.13 53.64 -24.75
CA ASP A 699 -36.52 53.39 -24.37
C ASP A 699 -36.62 52.45 -23.17
N ALA A 700 -35.75 51.43 -23.11
CA ALA A 700 -35.71 50.46 -22.02
C ALA A 700 -35.28 51.04 -20.66
N VAL A 701 -34.60 52.19 -20.64
CA VAL A 701 -34.29 52.94 -19.40
C VAL A 701 -35.20 54.14 -19.20
N THR A 702 -36.14 54.40 -20.12
CA THR A 702 -37.04 55.55 -20.07
C THR A 702 -38.29 55.22 -19.27
N HIS A 703 -38.55 56.01 -18.23
CA HIS A 703 -39.76 55.93 -17.43
C HIS A 703 -40.60 57.19 -17.60
N ARG A 704 -41.89 57.00 -17.91
CA ARG A 704 -42.83 58.12 -18.13
C ARG A 704 -43.87 58.15 -17.02
N LYS A 705 -44.03 59.33 -16.40
CA LYS A 705 -45.10 59.59 -15.44
C LYS A 705 -45.82 60.88 -15.82
N GLY A 706 -46.90 60.76 -16.60
CA GLY A 706 -47.56 61.92 -17.21
C GLY A 706 -46.67 62.53 -18.31
N GLU A 707 -46.40 63.83 -18.23
CA GLU A 707 -45.50 64.54 -19.15
C GLU A 707 -44.02 64.49 -18.72
N GLU A 708 -43.74 64.02 -17.50
CA GLU A 708 -42.36 63.87 -16.99
C GLU A 708 -41.72 62.60 -17.51
N ILE A 709 -40.50 62.76 -18.05
CA ILE A 709 -39.64 61.69 -18.54
C ILE A 709 -38.44 61.62 -17.58
N SER A 710 -38.16 60.43 -17.06
CA SER A 710 -36.96 60.17 -16.24
C SER A 710 -36.24 58.94 -16.77
N TYR A 711 -34.92 58.89 -16.59
CA TYR A 711 -34.09 57.77 -17.02
C TYR A 711 -33.53 57.02 -15.81
N PHE A 712 -33.72 55.71 -15.74
CA PHE A 712 -33.25 54.93 -14.59
C PHE A 712 -32.16 53.91 -14.97
N PHE A 713 -31.05 53.96 -14.25
CA PHE A 713 -29.89 53.09 -14.40
C PHE A 713 -29.75 52.20 -13.15
N TRP A 714 -30.74 51.32 -12.94
CA TRP A 714 -30.87 50.54 -11.70
C TRP A 714 -29.70 49.57 -11.44
N ARG A 715 -29.03 49.10 -12.48
CA ARG A 715 -27.88 48.20 -12.40
C ARG A 715 -26.60 48.86 -12.87
N GLU A 716 -25.50 48.38 -12.29
CA GLU A 716 -24.15 48.75 -12.71
C GLU A 716 -23.97 48.49 -14.21
N SER A 717 -24.29 47.29 -14.70
CA SER A 717 -24.16 46.92 -16.12
C SER A 717 -24.91 47.87 -17.07
N THR A 718 -26.07 48.39 -16.67
CA THR A 718 -26.82 49.38 -17.45
C THR A 718 -26.08 50.71 -17.53
N PHE A 719 -25.60 51.22 -16.38
CA PHE A 719 -24.81 52.44 -16.35
C PHE A 719 -23.49 52.27 -17.14
N THR A 720 -22.79 51.15 -16.92
CA THR A 720 -21.56 50.78 -17.65
C THR A 720 -21.80 50.75 -19.14
N PHE A 721 -22.91 50.17 -19.61
CA PHE A 721 -23.26 50.14 -21.03
C PHE A 721 -23.29 51.57 -21.60
N PHE A 722 -24.12 52.46 -21.03
CA PHE A 722 -24.21 53.84 -21.53
C PHE A 722 -22.90 54.63 -21.36
N ALA A 723 -22.12 54.37 -20.31
CA ALA A 723 -20.79 54.95 -20.13
C ALA A 723 -19.85 54.59 -21.29
N LEU A 724 -19.84 53.32 -21.73
CA LEU A 724 -19.09 52.89 -22.90
C LEU A 724 -19.61 53.53 -24.20
N GLU A 725 -20.92 53.77 -24.30
CA GLU A 725 -21.54 54.42 -25.46
C GLU A 725 -21.28 55.94 -25.56
N MET A 726 -20.69 56.59 -24.56
CA MET A 726 -20.39 58.03 -24.61
C MET A 726 -19.50 58.46 -25.77
N ILE A 727 -18.68 57.53 -26.28
CA ILE A 727 -17.77 57.76 -27.41
C ILE A 727 -18.35 57.25 -28.75
N ASP A 728 -19.52 56.61 -28.72
CA ASP A 728 -20.21 56.13 -29.92
C ASP A 728 -21.15 57.21 -30.47
N LYS A 729 -20.88 57.66 -31.70
CA LYS A 729 -21.68 58.69 -32.39
C LYS A 729 -23.15 58.35 -32.51
N ARG A 730 -23.51 57.06 -32.48
CA ARG A 730 -24.92 56.62 -32.56
C ARG A 730 -25.73 57.00 -31.32
N TYR A 731 -25.07 57.15 -30.17
CA TYR A 731 -25.68 57.54 -28.89
C TYR A 731 -25.55 59.04 -28.58
N GLU A 732 -24.95 59.83 -29.48
CA GLU A 732 -24.74 61.29 -29.31
C GLU A 732 -26.04 62.04 -28.97
N LYS A 733 -27.17 61.63 -29.57
CA LYS A 733 -28.48 62.23 -29.27
C LYS A 733 -28.94 62.00 -27.82
N CYS A 734 -28.57 60.88 -27.20
CA CYS A 734 -28.87 60.59 -25.80
C CYS A 734 -28.13 61.58 -24.89
N PHE A 735 -26.83 61.77 -25.16
CA PHE A 735 -25.97 62.68 -24.39
C PHE A 735 -26.19 64.16 -24.68
N ASN A 736 -27.03 64.51 -25.66
CA ASN A 736 -27.52 65.89 -25.88
C ASN A 736 -28.83 66.19 -25.13
N ASN A 737 -29.49 65.19 -24.55
CA ASN A 737 -30.72 65.37 -23.77
C ASN A 737 -30.36 65.79 -22.33
N LYS A 738 -30.79 67.00 -21.93
CA LYS A 738 -30.52 67.56 -20.60
C LYS A 738 -31.03 66.70 -19.45
N GLN A 739 -32.22 66.11 -19.60
CA GLN A 739 -32.82 65.27 -18.56
C GLN A 739 -32.05 63.95 -18.42
N PHE A 740 -31.68 63.34 -19.56
CA PHE A 740 -30.85 62.14 -19.57
C PHE A 740 -29.50 62.36 -18.87
N LEU A 741 -28.81 63.47 -19.18
CA LEU A 741 -27.53 63.79 -18.54
C LEU A 741 -27.67 64.00 -17.03
N ALA A 742 -28.73 64.67 -16.57
CA ALA A 742 -28.97 64.90 -15.14
C ALA A 742 -29.21 63.57 -14.40
N ASP A 743 -30.04 62.70 -14.97
CA ASP A 743 -30.34 61.38 -14.40
C ASP A 743 -29.11 60.44 -14.44
N PHE A 744 -28.36 60.44 -15.55
CA PHE A 744 -27.13 59.65 -15.71
C PHE A 744 -26.02 60.12 -14.77
N LYS A 745 -25.83 61.44 -14.59
CA LYS A 745 -24.89 62.01 -13.60
C LYS A 745 -25.23 61.54 -12.19
N SER A 746 -26.49 61.67 -11.81
CA SER A 746 -26.97 61.26 -10.48
C SER A 746 -26.77 59.76 -10.24
N ALA A 747 -27.04 58.93 -11.25
CA ALA A 747 -26.81 57.50 -11.19
C ALA A 747 -25.33 57.14 -11.07
N GLY A 748 -24.44 57.85 -11.78
CA GLY A 748 -22.99 57.61 -11.72
C GLY A 748 -22.38 57.92 -10.36
N ILE A 749 -22.73 59.06 -9.76
CA ILE A 749 -22.28 59.42 -8.40
C ILE A 749 -22.78 58.38 -7.39
N TYR A 750 -24.07 58.05 -7.45
CA TYR A 750 -24.66 57.01 -6.59
C TYR A 750 -23.99 55.64 -6.76
N LEU A 751 -23.65 55.26 -8.00
CA LEU A 751 -22.99 53.98 -8.28
C LEU A 751 -21.60 53.91 -7.65
N LEU A 752 -20.78 54.95 -7.82
CA LEU A 752 -19.43 55.03 -7.26
C LEU A 752 -19.48 55.00 -5.72
N ASP A 753 -20.37 55.78 -5.11
CA ASP A 753 -20.58 55.77 -3.66
C ASP A 753 -21.07 54.40 -3.15
N ARG A 754 -21.96 53.74 -3.89
CA ARG A 754 -22.50 52.42 -3.52
C ARG A 754 -21.44 51.32 -3.61
N LEU A 755 -20.57 51.38 -4.61
CA LEU A 755 -19.50 50.41 -4.81
C LEU A 755 -18.25 50.70 -3.95
N ASP A 756 -18.19 51.87 -3.31
CA ASP A 756 -17.01 52.37 -2.57
C ASP A 756 -15.76 52.38 -3.46
N MET A 757 -15.90 52.91 -4.68
CA MET A 757 -14.84 52.96 -5.70
C MET A 757 -14.63 54.38 -6.23
N THR A 758 -13.38 54.70 -6.53
CA THR A 758 -13.02 55.87 -7.34
C THR A 758 -13.37 55.67 -8.82
N LEU A 759 -13.43 56.75 -9.60
CA LEU A 759 -13.64 56.66 -11.05
C LEU A 759 -12.53 55.84 -11.73
N ASP A 760 -11.28 56.00 -11.29
CA ASP A 760 -10.13 55.25 -11.80
C ASP A 760 -10.30 53.74 -11.55
N GLU A 761 -10.63 53.34 -10.33
CA GLU A 761 -10.87 51.93 -9.96
C GLU A 761 -12.04 51.34 -10.75
N TYR A 762 -13.11 52.10 -10.93
CA TYR A 762 -14.26 51.68 -11.73
C TYR A 762 -13.90 51.46 -13.21
N ILE A 763 -13.14 52.37 -13.84
CA ILE A 763 -12.69 52.22 -15.23
C ILE A 763 -11.74 51.03 -15.40
N GLU A 764 -10.85 50.80 -14.44
CA GLU A 764 -9.96 49.63 -14.46
C GLU A 764 -10.77 48.33 -14.32
N GLY A 765 -11.80 48.31 -13.46
CA GLY A 765 -12.72 47.17 -13.33
C GLY A 765 -13.45 46.83 -14.63
N ILE A 766 -13.88 47.84 -15.39
CA ILE A 766 -14.46 47.64 -16.74
C ILE A 766 -13.43 47.01 -17.68
N TYR A 767 -12.19 47.51 -17.70
CA TYR A 767 -11.14 46.98 -18.56
C TYR A 767 -10.87 45.50 -18.26
N GLU A 768 -10.72 45.17 -16.98
CA GLU A 768 -10.47 43.80 -16.52
C GLU A 768 -11.62 42.84 -16.88
N THR A 769 -12.86 43.33 -16.82
CA THR A 769 -14.05 42.56 -17.24
C THR A 769 -14.08 42.32 -18.76
N LEU A 770 -13.71 43.32 -19.56
CA LEU A 770 -13.89 43.28 -21.02
C LEU A 770 -12.66 42.79 -21.79
N LYS A 771 -11.47 42.68 -21.18
CA LYS A 771 -10.24 42.29 -21.89
C LYS A 771 -10.31 40.89 -22.50
N GLU A 772 -10.96 39.95 -21.81
CA GLU A 772 -11.17 38.56 -22.27
C GLU A 772 -12.55 38.34 -22.91
N ALA A 773 -13.42 39.35 -22.93
CA ALA A 773 -14.75 39.23 -23.51
C ALA A 773 -14.68 38.94 -25.03
N PRO A 774 -15.46 37.98 -25.56
CA PRO A 774 -15.44 37.64 -26.99
C PRO A 774 -15.90 38.82 -27.86
N TYR A 775 -16.77 39.68 -27.32
CA TYR A 775 -17.34 40.84 -27.98
C TYR A 775 -17.30 42.06 -27.06
N GLY A 776 -17.29 43.27 -27.64
CA GLY A 776 -17.31 44.51 -26.86
C GLY A 776 -15.97 44.88 -26.21
N LYS A 777 -14.84 44.31 -26.66
CA LYS A 777 -13.51 44.70 -26.19
C LYS A 777 -13.27 46.20 -26.41
N VAL A 778 -12.86 46.89 -25.35
CA VAL A 778 -12.57 48.33 -25.39
C VAL A 778 -11.07 48.56 -25.28
N GLY A 779 -10.49 49.29 -26.23
CA GLY A 779 -9.07 49.62 -26.19
C GLY A 779 -8.74 50.63 -25.08
N LYS A 780 -7.50 50.56 -24.55
CA LYS A 780 -7.03 51.50 -23.50
C LYS A 780 -7.18 52.98 -23.87
N ALA A 781 -7.02 53.33 -25.15
CA ALA A 781 -7.22 54.70 -25.64
C ALA A 781 -8.69 55.14 -25.53
N SER A 782 -9.63 54.27 -25.91
CA SER A 782 -11.06 54.52 -25.80
C SER A 782 -11.50 54.63 -24.33
N LEU A 783 -10.96 53.78 -23.44
CA LEU A 783 -11.20 53.87 -22.00
C LEU A 783 -10.72 55.17 -21.39
N ARG A 784 -9.54 55.70 -21.79
CA ARG A 784 -9.09 57.02 -21.36
C ARG A 784 -10.03 58.14 -21.79
N GLN A 785 -10.58 58.04 -23.00
CA GLN A 785 -11.55 59.01 -23.49
C GLN A 785 -12.87 58.93 -22.72
N ILE A 786 -13.35 57.71 -22.43
CA ILE A 786 -14.53 57.48 -21.58
C ILE A 786 -14.30 58.02 -20.18
N HIS A 787 -13.14 57.74 -19.57
CA HIS A 787 -12.75 58.28 -18.26
C HIS A 787 -12.85 59.81 -18.24
N SER A 788 -12.18 60.49 -19.19
CA SER A 788 -12.21 61.96 -19.26
C SER A 788 -13.61 62.52 -19.46
N ASN A 789 -14.46 61.85 -20.25
CA ASN A 789 -15.84 62.29 -20.45
C ASN A 789 -16.72 62.09 -19.21
N LEU A 790 -16.54 60.98 -18.49
CA LEU A 790 -17.24 60.72 -17.23
C LEU A 790 -16.78 61.66 -16.12
N GLU A 791 -15.48 61.91 -15.99
CA GLU A 791 -14.91 62.81 -14.98
C GLU A 791 -15.54 64.21 -15.10
N LYS A 792 -15.58 64.74 -16.32
CA LYS A 792 -16.23 66.02 -16.61
C LYS A 792 -17.73 66.00 -16.31
N LEU A 793 -18.41 64.92 -16.66
CA LEU A 793 -19.86 64.84 -16.44
C LEU A 793 -20.21 64.74 -14.95
N LEU A 794 -19.45 63.95 -14.18
CA LEU A 794 -19.75 63.62 -12.79
C LEU A 794 -19.28 64.71 -11.83
N PHE A 795 -18.13 65.35 -12.07
CA PHE A 795 -17.47 66.21 -11.09
C PHE A 795 -17.28 67.67 -11.51
N GLU A 796 -17.40 67.98 -12.80
CA GLU A 796 -17.50 69.36 -13.33
C GLU A 796 -18.98 69.73 -13.59
#